data_AF-A0A3D8SLT0-F1
#
_entry.id   AF-A0A3D8SLT0-F1
#
_cell.length_a   1.000
_cell.length_b   1.000
_cell.length_c   1.000
_cell.angle_alpha   90.00
_cell.angle_beta   90.00
_cell.angle_gamma   90.00
#
_symmetry.space_group_name_H-M   'P 1'
#
loop_
_entity.id
_entity.type
_entity.pdbx_description
1 polymer ?
#
loop_
_entity_poly.entity_id
_entity_poly.type
_entity_poly.pdbx_seq_one_letter_code
_entity_poly.pdbx_strand_id
1 'polypeptide(L)'
;MGDPSSAEDDHPAITGKGHISQLYSNSSLFAENHSSEEFHQEQLDAAFAEHTRVRDTALRVFHLHELREEALRIQQAAAQEEERVRIETEKAKEEVRLQELRATHVKAPTPPPQPPTPPAPSPPPAAQPVPPKSSTTPHESPSKPAVATQPSQVAPQPASTAPATQLNGFGAVPKPAQPPQAPAVPATQPPVQLQPAPKAVAPKPTQPATSFVFESADQYVKIHLKLKELRKHLGEAVKQDVALKKKLGEMRREIRRSVGQLTEGRGANKVPMAKITENLKEALTTVQSPLMDVSMVTLFKPDPKEDALNNGDQLPMLFVYLLNIFSKAIVSQFIDEAGVSTRAADPIGVSAVSIFSKPEFLWRGQSLIAILIAKMRVVCPVLFGIRGNEKTEEGRARLGWKRNEGQWVGEQEHNTRMTGLGAGYAALSLRDYSKTKLTNPYPPSFYWQTMASIVSTPPDQTSSTQYMVLKALVDGYEQRFMNFYGSAARAALQVALVDFPNKAVEKNAAVGSLKVLADKLGRDMGLHLQNTAVGCLSLVEAQFVPEFSAPNYPPAAALINSTGSVLTPENGTISINGSETANPSAFTANITINLQQYWDVFVGPVATATINTTVSATPVPTSELVPPPPLFYSPFPTGAQNPAIMKNESWKFPSGFFWGVASAAYQIEGAAQAEGRGPSVWDVFTHRSTSITVNNDTGDVGCNEYYLYKQDIARIAALGVPYYSFSISWSRVFPYGKGPVNELALQHYDDLIDTCLQYGVKPMVTLFHWDLPLYLQNEYGGWLSEEIVGDFVAYAKVVFGRYGNKVSHWFTVNEPIVFCGEYPYPKNYFSAVTIADADQKYFCGHHVLLAHSEAYRLGKSMGLNGTIAFKTNGGYKIPLTNSTDDALAVQRAWDFNEGWFANPVYLNGDYPTYLKDYVSTLGLEFTADQKALINGTADLFAHDAYTSSFYMAPDGGVAACLANSSNTLYPGCFNSTNVNPAGWNIGPAADIYTPWLNLATDWVPLFLRYIQDTWPSAGGIAVSEFGWAEPFEHLKPTKVDILYDPGRMMYYKNYMEAILIAISEGVNVVGCLAWSIMDNLEWADGYLPKFGVQYVNFTTFERSYKASFFTYVDAFKVYAEDPVVPVLI
;
A
#
# COMPACT_ATOMS: atom_id res chain seq x y z
N MET A 1 74.16 -51.92 37.90
CA MET A 1 73.86 -53.29 37.44
C MET A 1 72.35 -53.46 37.54
N GLY A 2 71.57 -53.45 36.45
CA GLY A 2 71.91 -53.16 35.06
C GLY A 2 70.69 -52.56 34.34
N ASP A 3 70.96 -51.58 33.47
CA ASP A 3 70.02 -50.80 32.63
C ASP A 3 69.94 -51.47 31.21
N PRO A 4 69.21 -50.98 30.17
CA PRO A 4 68.28 -49.82 30.10
C PRO A 4 66.99 -50.00 29.23
N SER A 5 66.07 -48.99 29.26
CA SER A 5 65.24 -48.43 28.14
C SER A 5 64.30 -49.34 27.28
N SER A 6 63.19 -48.92 26.64
CA SER A 6 62.34 -47.69 26.49
C SER A 6 61.21 -48.02 25.46
N ALA A 7 60.08 -47.33 25.25
CA ALA A 7 59.24 -46.36 25.99
C ALA A 7 57.95 -46.10 25.13
N GLU A 8 56.97 -45.32 25.65
CA GLU A 8 55.86 -44.63 24.93
C GLU A 8 54.77 -45.47 24.19
N ASP A 9 53.46 -45.14 24.23
CA ASP A 9 52.71 -44.12 24.99
C ASP A 9 51.23 -44.56 25.26
N ASP A 10 50.48 -43.85 26.11
CA ASP A 10 49.34 -44.43 26.89
C ASP A 10 47.92 -43.83 26.64
N HIS A 11 46.87 -44.67 26.68
CA HIS A 11 45.42 -44.32 26.59
C HIS A 11 44.50 -45.45 27.15
N PRO A 12 43.85 -45.31 28.33
CA PRO A 12 42.98 -46.35 28.92
C PRO A 12 41.47 -46.03 28.98
N ALA A 13 40.63 -47.08 29.13
CA ALA A 13 39.18 -47.00 29.34
C ALA A 13 38.65 -48.09 30.32
N ILE A 14 37.54 -47.81 31.03
CA ILE A 14 36.88 -48.69 32.02
C ILE A 14 35.35 -48.45 31.89
N THR A 15 34.52 -49.30 31.28
CA THR A 15 34.02 -50.67 31.59
C THR A 15 32.99 -50.78 32.74
N GLY A 16 31.86 -51.48 32.47
CA GLY A 16 30.83 -51.81 33.45
C GLY A 16 29.53 -52.37 32.82
N LYS A 17 29.01 -53.50 33.33
CA LYS A 17 27.72 -54.13 32.93
C LYS A 17 27.06 -54.82 34.13
N GLY A 18 25.73 -54.80 34.21
CA GLY A 18 24.93 -55.58 35.16
C GLY A 18 23.43 -55.50 34.86
N HIS A 19 22.70 -56.62 35.02
CA HIS A 19 21.24 -56.69 34.86
C HIS A 19 20.51 -56.55 36.20
N ILE A 20 19.25 -56.11 36.17
CA ILE A 20 18.08 -56.82 36.74
C ILE A 20 16.78 -56.10 36.29
N SER A 21 15.63 -56.78 36.37
CA SER A 21 14.29 -56.25 36.09
C SER A 21 13.31 -56.62 37.22
N GLN A 22 12.09 -56.04 37.19
CA GLN A 22 11.02 -56.15 38.21
C GLN A 22 11.24 -55.27 39.47
N LEU A 23 10.22 -54.73 40.19
CA LEU A 23 8.75 -54.80 40.08
C LEU A 23 8.07 -53.40 40.14
N TYR A 24 6.81 -53.35 39.67
CA TYR A 24 5.68 -52.47 40.02
C TYR A 24 5.78 -51.54 41.26
N SER A 25 5.16 -50.34 41.18
CA SER A 25 3.85 -50.08 41.83
C SER A 25 3.27 -48.66 41.57
N ASN A 26 2.04 -48.43 42.05
CA ASN A 26 1.15 -47.32 41.75
C ASN A 26 1.43 -46.00 42.50
N SER A 27 1.09 -44.88 41.85
CA SER A 27 0.34 -43.71 42.37
C SER A 27 0.86 -42.88 43.57
N SER A 28 0.45 -41.60 43.56
CA SER A 28 0.77 -40.52 44.53
C SER A 28 2.20 -39.97 44.37
N LEU A 29 2.47 -38.67 44.60
CA LEU A 29 1.62 -37.60 45.14
C LEU A 29 1.36 -36.47 44.12
N PHE A 30 0.18 -35.84 44.22
CA PHE A 30 0.05 -34.40 43.97
C PHE A 30 0.44 -33.62 45.23
N ALA A 31 0.92 -32.39 45.06
CA ALA A 31 1.00 -31.27 46.01
C ALA A 31 2.42 -30.75 46.36
N GLU A 32 3.02 -30.03 45.42
CA GLU A 32 3.85 -28.86 45.75
C GLU A 32 3.28 -27.63 45.03
N ASN A 33 3.39 -26.45 45.67
CA ASN A 33 2.51 -25.33 45.37
C ASN A 33 3.15 -24.33 44.40
N HIS A 34 2.98 -24.56 43.08
CA HIS A 34 3.51 -23.72 41.99
C HIS A 34 2.91 -22.30 41.90
N SER A 35 2.42 -21.73 43.00
CA SER A 35 1.77 -20.42 43.07
C SER A 35 2.39 -19.47 44.12
N SER A 36 3.65 -19.70 44.52
CA SER A 36 4.41 -18.72 45.29
C SER A 36 5.00 -17.63 44.37
N GLU A 37 4.97 -16.40 44.87
CA GLU A 37 5.55 -15.21 44.22
C GLU A 37 7.08 -15.33 44.13
N GLU A 38 7.71 -15.88 45.16
CA GLU A 38 9.16 -16.17 45.22
C GLU A 38 9.63 -17.11 44.08
N PHE A 39 8.87 -18.15 43.73
CA PHE A 39 9.23 -19.04 42.62
C PHE A 39 9.14 -18.35 41.26
N HIS A 40 8.17 -17.44 41.09
CA HIS A 40 8.12 -16.60 39.89
C HIS A 40 9.28 -15.59 39.86
N GLN A 41 9.68 -15.04 41.01
CA GLN A 41 10.83 -14.15 41.08
C GLN A 41 12.14 -14.87 40.78
N GLU A 42 12.38 -16.07 41.31
CA GLU A 42 13.56 -16.89 40.94
C GLU A 42 13.60 -17.21 39.44
N GLN A 43 12.45 -17.51 38.82
CA GLN A 43 12.37 -17.74 37.37
C GLN A 43 12.61 -16.47 36.56
N LEU A 44 12.13 -15.30 37.01
CA LEU A 44 12.38 -14.01 36.37
C LEU A 44 13.85 -13.60 36.49
N ASP A 45 14.45 -13.77 37.67
CA ASP A 45 15.87 -13.45 37.91
C ASP A 45 16.79 -14.40 37.12
N ALA A 46 16.45 -15.69 37.02
CA ALA A 46 17.15 -16.65 36.17
C ALA A 46 17.01 -16.32 34.66
N ALA A 47 15.81 -15.93 34.22
CA ALA A 47 15.58 -15.49 32.85
C ALA A 47 16.32 -14.18 32.52
N PHE A 48 16.40 -13.25 33.47
CA PHE A 48 17.16 -12.01 33.32
C PHE A 48 18.67 -12.26 33.27
N ALA A 49 19.18 -13.16 34.12
CA ALA A 49 20.58 -13.60 34.08
C ALA A 49 20.94 -14.26 32.74
N GLU A 50 20.10 -15.16 32.23
CA GLU A 50 20.32 -15.81 30.93
C GLU A 50 20.18 -14.83 29.75
N HIS A 51 19.20 -13.93 29.78
CA HIS A 51 19.08 -12.84 28.80
C HIS A 51 20.34 -11.96 28.77
N THR A 52 20.89 -11.65 29.95
CA THR A 52 22.14 -10.88 30.07
C THR A 52 23.33 -11.66 29.53
N ARG A 53 23.44 -12.96 29.83
CA ARG A 53 24.48 -13.85 29.28
C ARG A 53 24.40 -13.95 27.76
N VAL A 54 23.19 -14.04 27.19
CA VAL A 54 22.95 -14.07 25.74
C VAL A 54 23.33 -12.73 25.10
N ARG A 55 22.91 -11.60 25.70
CA ARG A 55 23.29 -10.24 25.26
C ARG A 55 24.81 -10.05 25.23
N ASP A 56 25.51 -10.41 26.31
CA ASP A 56 26.97 -10.28 26.40
C ASP A 56 27.71 -11.26 25.49
N THR A 57 27.07 -12.37 25.10
CA THR A 57 27.59 -13.27 24.06
C THR A 57 27.39 -12.65 22.67
N ALA A 58 26.22 -12.08 22.39
CA ALA A 58 25.93 -11.40 21.12
C ALA A 58 26.85 -10.18 20.89
N LEU A 59 27.08 -9.36 21.92
CA LEU A 59 28.01 -8.23 21.86
C LEU A 59 29.47 -8.68 21.58
N ARG A 60 29.91 -9.81 22.16
CA ARG A 60 31.22 -10.39 21.84
C ARG A 60 31.30 -10.96 20.43
N VAL A 61 30.23 -11.56 19.91
CA VAL A 61 30.17 -12.05 18.52
C VAL A 61 30.15 -10.88 17.53
N PHE A 62 29.44 -9.80 17.84
CA PHE A 62 29.44 -8.56 17.06
C PHE A 62 30.85 -7.96 16.99
N HIS A 63 31.52 -7.77 18.14
CA HIS A 63 32.87 -7.21 18.15
C HIS A 63 33.91 -8.13 17.45
N LEU A 64 33.76 -9.45 17.54
CA LEU A 64 34.56 -10.40 16.76
C LEU A 64 34.26 -10.36 15.25
N HIS A 65 33.10 -9.86 14.83
CA HIS A 65 32.80 -9.59 13.42
C HIS A 65 33.44 -8.28 12.95
N GLU A 66 33.36 -7.21 13.74
CA GLU A 66 34.03 -5.93 13.46
C GLU A 66 35.54 -6.13 13.26
N LEU A 67 36.20 -6.85 14.19
CA LEU A 67 37.63 -7.15 14.11
C LEU A 67 38.00 -8.03 12.89
N ARG A 68 37.07 -8.84 12.37
CA ARG A 68 37.27 -9.59 11.12
C ARG A 68 37.13 -8.71 9.88
N GLU A 69 36.16 -7.80 9.87
CA GLU A 69 35.99 -6.82 8.79
C GLU A 69 37.19 -5.86 8.72
N GLU A 70 37.69 -5.40 9.86
CA GLU A 70 38.89 -4.56 9.92
C GLU A 70 40.14 -5.33 9.47
N ALA A 71 40.35 -6.57 9.93
CA ALA A 71 41.44 -7.42 9.45
C ALA A 71 41.35 -7.68 7.93
N LEU A 72 40.15 -7.89 7.38
CA LEU A 72 39.92 -8.08 5.95
C LEU A 72 40.24 -6.80 5.15
N ARG A 73 39.85 -5.61 5.66
CA ARG A 73 40.23 -4.31 5.06
C ARG A 73 41.73 -4.10 5.06
N ILE A 74 42.42 -4.41 6.17
CA ILE A 74 43.89 -4.33 6.25
C ILE A 74 44.54 -5.28 5.23
N GLN A 75 44.03 -6.50 5.09
CA GLN A 75 44.53 -7.47 4.11
C GLN A 75 44.29 -7.02 2.66
N GLN A 76 43.13 -6.43 2.36
CA GLN A 76 42.83 -5.86 1.04
C GLN A 76 43.73 -4.65 0.72
N ALA A 77 43.96 -3.76 1.68
CA ALA A 77 44.87 -2.62 1.52
C ALA A 77 46.32 -3.08 1.28
N ALA A 78 46.79 -4.11 1.99
CA ALA A 78 48.12 -4.69 1.78
C ALA A 78 48.27 -5.31 0.37
N ALA A 79 47.23 -5.99 -0.14
CA ALA A 79 47.24 -6.54 -1.50
C ALA A 79 47.23 -5.43 -2.59
N GLN A 80 46.55 -4.30 -2.34
CA GLN A 80 46.59 -3.14 -3.22
C GLN A 80 47.95 -2.43 -3.20
N GLU A 81 48.61 -2.36 -2.05
CA GLU A 81 49.98 -1.85 -1.90
C GLU A 81 50.98 -2.73 -2.69
N GLU A 82 50.90 -4.05 -2.53
CA GLU A 82 51.78 -5.00 -3.21
C GLU A 82 51.62 -4.95 -4.74
N GLU A 83 50.40 -4.88 -5.26
CA GLU A 83 50.16 -4.74 -6.71
C GLU A 83 50.61 -3.36 -7.22
N ARG A 84 50.49 -2.28 -6.44
CA ARG A 84 51.02 -0.96 -6.84
C ARG A 84 52.55 -0.98 -6.90
N VAL A 85 53.21 -1.53 -5.88
CA VAL A 85 54.68 -1.71 -5.86
C VAL A 85 55.15 -2.58 -7.02
N ARG A 86 54.39 -3.63 -7.38
CA ARG A 86 54.65 -4.46 -8.56
C ARG A 86 54.56 -3.64 -9.86
N ILE A 87 53.48 -2.85 -10.04
CA ILE A 87 53.28 -1.99 -11.22
C ILE A 87 54.38 -0.91 -11.32
N GLU A 88 54.77 -0.31 -10.20
CA GLU A 88 55.89 0.65 -10.14
C GLU A 88 57.22 -0.02 -10.50
N THR A 89 57.45 -1.26 -10.04
CA THR A 89 58.65 -2.05 -10.36
C THR A 89 58.69 -2.48 -11.83
N GLU A 90 57.55 -2.85 -12.43
CA GLU A 90 57.43 -3.14 -13.86
C GLU A 90 57.70 -1.89 -14.71
N LYS A 91 57.17 -0.73 -14.33
CA LYS A 91 57.48 0.57 -14.98
C LYS A 91 58.96 0.93 -14.89
N ALA A 92 59.58 0.82 -13.71
CA ALA A 92 60.98 1.13 -13.51
C ALA A 92 61.91 0.24 -14.38
N LYS A 93 61.58 -1.05 -14.52
CA LYS A 93 62.31 -1.97 -15.42
C LYS A 93 62.21 -1.57 -16.88
N GLU A 94 61.03 -1.20 -17.37
CA GLU A 94 60.85 -0.76 -18.76
C GLU A 94 61.49 0.63 -19.01
N GLU A 95 61.52 1.52 -18.01
CA GLU A 95 62.22 2.80 -18.12
C GLU A 95 63.75 2.62 -18.19
N VAL A 96 64.33 1.72 -17.38
CA VAL A 96 65.77 1.35 -17.49
C VAL A 96 66.07 0.77 -18.87
N ARG A 97 65.22 -0.14 -19.36
CA ARG A 97 65.33 -0.72 -20.72
C ARG A 97 65.26 0.35 -21.82
N LEU A 98 64.39 1.34 -21.67
CA LEU A 98 64.29 2.50 -22.57
C LEU A 98 65.53 3.41 -22.49
N GLN A 99 66.16 3.54 -21.32
CA GLN A 99 67.44 4.25 -21.18
C GLN A 99 68.60 3.48 -21.84
N GLU A 100 68.66 2.15 -21.70
CA GLU A 100 69.65 1.30 -22.39
C GLU A 100 69.50 1.35 -23.92
N LEU A 101 68.26 1.31 -24.43
CA LEU A 101 67.96 1.46 -25.86
C LEU A 101 68.34 2.85 -26.40
N ARG A 102 68.20 3.91 -25.59
CA ARG A 102 68.68 5.26 -25.93
C ARG A 102 70.20 5.36 -25.89
N ALA A 103 70.85 4.79 -24.87
CA ALA A 103 72.30 4.80 -24.71
C ALA A 103 73.03 4.04 -25.85
N THR A 104 72.43 2.96 -26.36
CA THR A 104 72.97 2.18 -27.49
C THR A 104 72.80 2.85 -28.86
N HIS A 105 71.94 3.88 -29.00
CA HIS A 105 71.65 4.54 -30.27
C HIS A 105 72.33 5.91 -30.47
N VAL A 106 73.21 6.35 -29.56
CA VAL A 106 73.94 7.63 -29.70
C VAL A 106 75.44 7.40 -29.89
N LYS A 107 75.86 7.26 -31.15
CA LYS A 107 77.25 7.58 -31.57
C LYS A 107 77.29 9.00 -32.13
N ALA A 108 78.29 9.78 -31.70
CA ALA A 108 78.29 11.23 -31.83
C ALA A 108 78.54 11.74 -33.26
N PRO A 109 77.83 12.80 -33.68
CA PRO A 109 78.35 13.84 -34.56
C PRO A 109 79.14 14.90 -33.76
N THR A 110 80.26 15.36 -34.30
CA THR A 110 81.06 16.47 -33.74
C THR A 110 80.48 17.86 -34.09
N PRO A 111 80.85 18.94 -33.36
CA PRO A 111 79.96 20.09 -33.18
C PRO A 111 80.20 21.29 -34.12
N PRO A 112 79.17 22.13 -34.36
CA PRO A 112 79.30 23.55 -34.70
C PRO A 112 79.68 24.41 -33.48
N PRO A 113 80.28 25.61 -33.67
CA PRO A 113 80.87 26.42 -32.59
C PRO A 113 79.88 27.29 -31.78
N GLN A 114 80.36 27.75 -30.62
CA GLN A 114 79.63 28.54 -29.62
C GLN A 114 79.46 30.03 -29.98
N PRO A 115 78.37 30.67 -29.51
CA PRO A 115 78.37 32.03 -28.99
C PRO A 115 78.80 32.02 -27.50
N PRO A 116 79.95 32.59 -27.11
CA PRO A 116 80.48 32.46 -25.75
C PRO A 116 80.08 33.62 -24.82
N THR A 117 79.52 33.28 -23.64
CA THR A 117 79.56 34.03 -22.35
C THR A 117 78.99 35.46 -22.27
N PRO A 118 78.31 35.79 -21.16
CA PRO A 118 79.04 36.45 -20.05
C PRO A 118 78.77 35.83 -18.66
N PRO A 119 79.78 35.73 -17.78
CA PRO A 119 79.59 35.30 -16.39
C PRO A 119 79.93 36.40 -15.35
N ALA A 120 79.11 36.50 -14.30
CA ALA A 120 79.50 36.98 -12.96
C ALA A 120 80.00 38.47 -12.87
N PRO A 121 80.66 38.94 -11.77
CA PRO A 121 79.91 39.40 -10.59
C PRO A 121 80.38 40.73 -9.90
N SER A 122 79.46 41.35 -9.12
CA SER A 122 79.73 42.19 -7.92
C SER A 122 80.48 43.55 -8.13
N PRO A 123 80.61 44.48 -7.12
CA PRO A 123 80.24 44.45 -5.69
C PRO A 123 79.32 45.65 -5.23
N PRO A 124 79.42 46.34 -4.05
CA PRO A 124 78.26 46.59 -3.15
C PRO A 124 78.08 48.11 -2.76
N PRO A 125 77.45 48.56 -1.63
CA PRO A 125 76.58 47.94 -0.60
C PRO A 125 75.29 48.73 -0.18
N ALA A 126 74.55 48.18 0.82
CA ALA A 126 73.79 48.85 1.90
C ALA A 126 72.26 49.14 1.83
N ALA A 127 71.66 49.18 3.05
CA ALA A 127 70.34 49.71 3.50
C ALA A 127 69.00 48.97 3.21
N GLN A 128 68.48 48.25 4.25
CA GLN A 128 67.13 48.26 4.88
C GLN A 128 65.80 48.47 4.07
N PRO A 129 64.61 48.00 4.56
CA PRO A 129 64.30 46.68 5.15
C PRO A 129 62.85 46.11 4.85
N VAL A 130 62.65 44.77 4.99
CA VAL A 130 61.46 44.08 5.63
C VAL A 130 60.02 44.20 5.03
N PRO A 131 59.16 43.14 5.02
CA PRO A 131 59.38 41.68 4.91
C PRO A 131 58.35 40.92 4.00
N PRO A 132 58.50 39.59 3.76
CA PRO A 132 57.41 38.69 3.39
C PRO A 132 56.87 37.88 4.58
N LYS A 133 55.69 37.23 4.43
CA LYS A 133 55.00 36.47 5.49
C LYS A 133 55.72 35.15 5.85
N SER A 134 55.74 34.82 7.15
CA SER A 134 56.07 33.48 7.66
C SER A 134 55.11 33.07 8.78
N SER A 135 54.57 31.86 8.69
CA SER A 135 53.80 31.20 9.76
C SER A 135 54.67 30.21 10.51
N THR A 136 54.81 30.33 11.84
CA THR A 136 55.16 29.20 12.74
C THR A 136 54.93 29.51 14.23
N THR A 137 54.92 28.41 15.00
CA THR A 137 54.94 28.20 16.46
C THR A 137 56.32 28.58 17.09
N PRO A 138 56.72 28.22 18.35
CA PRO A 138 56.07 27.49 19.48
C PRO A 138 56.31 28.09 20.91
N HIS A 139 55.94 27.33 21.96
CA HIS A 139 56.32 27.47 23.39
C HIS A 139 55.77 28.70 24.18
N GLU A 140 55.72 28.75 25.52
CA GLU A 140 56.31 27.89 26.58
C GLU A 140 55.40 27.76 27.85
N SER A 141 55.83 26.99 28.85
CA SER A 141 55.17 26.65 30.14
C SER A 141 55.41 27.72 31.25
N PRO A 142 55.13 27.52 32.57
CA PRO A 142 54.13 26.69 33.30
C PRO A 142 53.36 27.46 34.43
N SER A 143 52.49 26.76 35.18
CA SER A 143 52.11 26.93 36.61
C SER A 143 52.02 28.31 37.33
N LYS A 144 50.81 28.63 37.84
CA LYS A 144 50.40 29.45 39.02
C LYS A 144 51.52 29.90 40.01
N PRO A 145 51.48 31.15 40.57
CA PRO A 145 50.52 31.50 41.64
C PRO A 145 49.95 32.95 41.60
N ALA A 146 49.63 33.57 42.74
CA ALA A 146 48.59 34.62 42.88
C ALA A 146 49.02 35.93 43.59
N VAL A 147 48.15 36.96 43.47
CA VAL A 147 47.80 38.03 44.47
C VAL A 147 48.59 39.38 44.54
N ALA A 148 47.81 40.47 44.80
CA ALA A 148 48.12 41.84 45.25
C ALA A 148 48.75 42.84 44.22
N THR A 149 48.62 44.18 44.32
CA THR A 149 48.02 45.16 45.30
C THR A 149 47.08 46.16 44.57
N GLN A 150 45.97 46.71 45.11
CA GLN A 150 45.80 47.81 46.11
C GLN A 150 46.40 49.19 45.72
N PRO A 151 45.83 50.37 46.12
CA PRO A 151 45.06 50.61 47.38
C PRO A 151 43.81 51.56 47.37
N SER A 152 43.04 51.51 48.47
CA SER A 152 42.29 52.62 49.17
C SER A 152 41.23 53.50 48.47
N GLN A 153 40.18 54.06 49.13
CA GLN A 153 39.57 53.85 50.47
C GLN A 153 38.16 54.52 50.56
N VAL A 154 37.37 54.10 51.58
CA VAL A 154 36.38 54.84 52.43
C VAL A 154 35.12 53.98 52.72
N ALA A 155 34.53 54.16 53.92
CA ALA A 155 33.52 53.30 54.59
C ALA A 155 32.25 54.14 54.98
N PRO A 156 31.25 53.70 55.80
CA PRO A 156 31.11 52.45 56.57
C PRO A 156 29.71 51.75 56.67
N GLN A 157 29.78 50.49 57.14
CA GLN A 157 28.91 49.64 58.00
C GLN A 157 27.65 50.20 58.71
N PRO A 158 26.74 49.36 59.29
CA PRO A 158 26.82 47.89 59.59
C PRO A 158 25.70 47.07 58.85
N ALA A 159 25.18 45.88 59.22
CA ALA A 159 25.21 45.05 60.44
C ALA A 159 24.98 43.52 60.22
N SER A 160 24.44 42.83 61.23
CA SER A 160 24.29 41.37 61.47
C SER A 160 22.80 40.95 61.66
N THR A 161 22.33 39.71 61.97
CA THR A 161 22.91 38.40 62.38
C THR A 161 21.89 37.25 62.16
N ALA A 162 22.31 35.98 62.14
CA ALA A 162 21.43 34.79 62.30
C ALA A 162 21.39 34.30 63.77
N PRO A 163 20.43 33.43 64.18
CA PRO A 163 20.74 31.98 64.28
C PRO A 163 19.53 31.05 63.99
N ALA A 164 19.66 29.74 64.26
CA ALA A 164 18.62 28.73 64.03
C ALA A 164 18.53 27.64 65.14
N THR A 165 17.29 27.21 65.43
CA THR A 165 16.87 25.95 66.08
C THR A 165 15.34 25.82 65.94
N GLN A 166 14.63 24.71 66.15
CA GLN A 166 14.68 23.27 65.79
C GLN A 166 13.62 22.56 66.69
N LEU A 167 12.97 21.50 66.16
CA LEU A 167 12.32 20.37 66.87
C LEU A 167 10.86 20.43 67.40
N ASN A 168 10.15 19.34 67.04
CA ASN A 168 8.98 18.67 67.66
C ASN A 168 7.58 19.33 67.59
N GLY A 169 6.49 18.56 67.38
CA GLY A 169 6.38 17.13 67.03
C GLY A 169 4.96 16.54 67.18
N PHE A 170 4.74 15.32 66.65
CA PHE A 170 3.49 14.51 66.64
C PHE A 170 2.30 15.12 65.84
N GLY A 171 1.41 14.37 65.17
CA GLY A 171 1.25 12.93 64.88
C GLY A 171 -0.11 12.75 64.13
N ALA A 172 -0.51 11.61 63.54
CA ALA A 172 0.11 10.29 63.32
C ALA A 172 -0.62 9.57 62.15
N VAL A 173 -0.10 8.43 61.68
CA VAL A 173 -0.70 7.59 60.62
C VAL A 173 -1.62 6.51 61.22
N PRO A 174 -2.76 6.20 60.55
CA PRO A 174 -3.29 4.83 60.53
C PRO A 174 -3.31 4.24 59.11
N LYS A 175 -3.09 2.92 59.00
CA LYS A 175 -3.27 2.11 57.78
C LYS A 175 -4.51 1.18 57.95
N PRO A 176 -4.72 0.20 57.05
CA PRO A 176 -5.98 0.03 56.32
C PRO A 176 -7.14 -0.60 57.12
N ALA A 177 -8.36 -0.51 56.56
CA ALA A 177 -9.52 -1.30 56.98
C ALA A 177 -10.16 -1.99 55.77
N GLN A 178 -10.70 -3.21 55.97
CA GLN A 178 -11.35 -4.05 54.95
C GLN A 178 -12.88 -4.19 55.24
N PRO A 179 -13.68 -4.99 54.49
CA PRO A 179 -15.03 -4.58 54.10
C PRO A 179 -16.15 -4.91 55.11
N PRO A 180 -17.30 -4.22 55.03
CA PRO A 180 -18.56 -4.69 55.59
C PRO A 180 -19.18 -5.81 54.74
N GLN A 181 -19.72 -6.85 55.40
CA GLN A 181 -20.61 -7.84 54.77
C GLN A 181 -22.09 -7.40 54.86
N ALA A 182 -22.96 -8.08 54.11
CA ALA A 182 -24.38 -7.72 53.99
C ALA A 182 -25.26 -8.16 55.18
N PRO A 183 -26.38 -7.47 55.46
CA PRO A 183 -27.52 -8.01 56.19
C PRO A 183 -28.32 -9.02 55.36
N ALA A 184 -29.06 -9.92 56.03
CA ALA A 184 -29.69 -11.09 55.40
C ALA A 184 -31.20 -10.95 55.12
N VAL A 185 -31.71 -11.85 54.27
CA VAL A 185 -33.12 -12.02 53.87
C VAL A 185 -33.96 -12.69 54.96
N PRO A 186 -35.25 -12.34 55.08
CA PRO A 186 -36.26 -13.37 55.29
C PRO A 186 -37.53 -13.20 54.41
N ALA A 187 -38.36 -14.22 54.12
CA ALA A 187 -38.17 -15.66 53.87
C ALA A 187 -39.55 -16.32 53.71
N THR A 188 -39.91 -16.86 52.54
CA THR A 188 -41.09 -17.74 52.38
C THR A 188 -40.89 -18.84 51.33
N GLN A 189 -40.55 -20.03 51.82
CA GLN A 189 -40.88 -21.36 51.27
C GLN A 189 -41.58 -22.14 52.42
N PRO A 190 -42.09 -23.38 52.28
CA PRO A 190 -42.17 -24.34 51.14
C PRO A 190 -43.68 -24.67 50.87
N PRO A 191 -44.18 -25.88 50.47
CA PRO A 191 -43.61 -27.10 49.86
C PRO A 191 -44.14 -27.39 48.42
N VAL A 192 -43.42 -28.08 47.50
CA VAL A 192 -43.14 -29.55 47.40
C VAL A 192 -44.46 -30.36 47.20
N GLN A 193 -44.68 -31.20 46.17
CA GLN A 193 -43.81 -31.87 45.18
C GLN A 193 -44.61 -32.32 43.93
N LEU A 194 -43.96 -32.56 42.77
CA LEU A 194 -43.96 -33.86 42.05
C LEU A 194 -43.14 -33.82 40.74
N GLN A 195 -42.61 -34.98 40.36
CA GLN A 195 -41.87 -35.30 39.12
C GLN A 195 -42.73 -36.30 38.28
N PRO A 196 -42.47 -36.57 36.96
CA PRO A 196 -41.14 -36.71 36.34
C PRO A 196 -40.95 -36.01 34.98
N ALA A 197 -39.70 -36.04 34.49
CA ALA A 197 -39.28 -35.44 33.22
C ALA A 197 -39.09 -36.46 32.09
N PRO A 198 -39.26 -36.03 30.82
CA PRO A 198 -38.60 -36.67 29.69
C PRO A 198 -37.81 -35.68 28.80
N LYS A 199 -36.50 -35.92 28.68
CA LYS A 199 -35.56 -35.54 27.59
C LYS A 199 -35.54 -34.09 27.10
N ALA A 200 -34.38 -33.43 27.29
CA ALA A 200 -34.04 -32.18 26.62
C ALA A 200 -33.96 -32.32 25.10
N VAL A 201 -34.41 -31.28 24.38
CA VAL A 201 -34.17 -31.08 22.95
C VAL A 201 -32.92 -30.21 22.79
N ALA A 202 -32.05 -30.53 21.83
CA ALA A 202 -30.79 -29.81 21.62
C ALA A 202 -31.02 -28.34 21.17
N PRO A 203 -30.14 -27.39 21.55
CA PRO A 203 -30.20 -26.02 21.06
C PRO A 203 -29.96 -25.98 19.54
N LYS A 204 -30.61 -25.02 18.86
CA LYS A 204 -30.35 -24.76 17.43
C LYS A 204 -28.93 -24.16 17.25
N PRO A 205 -28.21 -24.53 16.18
CA PRO A 205 -26.86 -24.02 15.94
C PRO A 205 -26.86 -22.54 15.50
N THR A 206 -25.78 -21.85 15.86
CA THR A 206 -25.39 -20.52 15.37
C THR A 206 -25.18 -20.53 13.85
N GLN A 207 -25.29 -19.36 13.19
CA GLN A 207 -24.89 -19.25 11.79
C GLN A 207 -23.36 -19.41 11.62
N PRO A 208 -22.87 -20.01 10.52
CA PRO A 208 -21.44 -20.33 10.37
C PRO A 208 -20.61 -19.15 9.87
N ALA A 209 -19.29 -19.23 10.09
CA ALA A 209 -18.32 -18.29 9.53
C ALA A 209 -18.33 -18.26 7.98
N THR A 210 -17.93 -17.13 7.41
CA THR A 210 -17.80 -16.90 5.96
C THR A 210 -16.93 -17.98 5.31
N SER A 211 -17.44 -18.55 4.22
CA SER A 211 -16.80 -19.66 3.51
C SER A 211 -16.00 -19.14 2.32
N PHE A 212 -14.67 -19.20 2.41
CA PHE A 212 -13.73 -18.96 1.30
C PHE A 212 -13.83 -20.08 0.25
N VAL A 213 -14.96 -20.17 -0.44
CA VAL A 213 -15.23 -21.07 -1.57
C VAL A 213 -15.01 -20.28 -2.86
N PHE A 214 -14.39 -20.91 -3.86
CA PHE A 214 -14.24 -20.27 -5.17
C PHE A 214 -15.63 -19.97 -5.74
N GLU A 215 -15.91 -18.73 -6.13
CA GLU A 215 -17.19 -18.33 -6.73
C GLU A 215 -17.56 -19.17 -7.97
N SER A 216 -16.55 -19.48 -8.79
CA SER A 216 -16.68 -20.37 -9.96
C SER A 216 -16.81 -21.87 -9.62
N ALA A 217 -16.70 -22.28 -8.36
CA ALA A 217 -16.73 -23.71 -7.97
C ALA A 217 -17.98 -24.42 -8.47
N ASP A 218 -19.16 -23.80 -8.36
CA ASP A 218 -20.40 -24.44 -8.81
C ASP A 218 -20.66 -24.23 -10.32
N GLN A 219 -20.06 -23.20 -10.93
CA GLN A 219 -19.98 -23.10 -12.39
C GLN A 219 -19.18 -24.27 -12.98
N TYR A 220 -18.07 -24.65 -12.35
CA TYR A 220 -17.30 -25.85 -12.72
C TYR A 220 -18.10 -27.15 -12.56
N VAL A 221 -19.04 -27.25 -11.61
CA VAL A 221 -19.99 -28.40 -11.55
C VAL A 221 -20.95 -28.37 -12.74
N LYS A 222 -21.52 -27.20 -13.08
CA LYS A 222 -22.41 -27.03 -14.25
C LYS A 222 -21.70 -27.44 -15.55
N ILE A 223 -20.47 -26.97 -15.77
CA ILE A 223 -19.62 -27.39 -16.90
C ILE A 223 -19.38 -28.90 -16.89
N HIS A 224 -19.09 -29.51 -15.74
CA HIS A 224 -18.92 -30.96 -15.64
C HIS A 224 -20.19 -31.74 -16.03
N LEU A 225 -21.38 -31.22 -15.70
CA LEU A 225 -22.66 -31.80 -16.12
C LEU A 225 -22.87 -31.64 -17.64
N LYS A 226 -22.59 -30.47 -18.22
CA LYS A 226 -22.62 -30.28 -19.68
C LYS A 226 -21.64 -31.18 -20.43
N LEU A 227 -20.46 -31.44 -19.86
CA LEU A 227 -19.51 -32.43 -20.39
C LEU A 227 -19.98 -33.90 -20.28
N LYS A 228 -21.00 -34.20 -19.46
CA LYS A 228 -21.71 -35.50 -19.47
C LYS A 228 -22.81 -35.53 -20.53
N GLU A 229 -23.60 -34.46 -20.66
CA GLU A 229 -24.63 -34.30 -21.71
C GLU A 229 -24.02 -34.40 -23.12
N LEU A 230 -22.95 -33.64 -23.39
CA LEU A 230 -22.13 -33.69 -24.61
C LEU A 230 -21.74 -35.15 -24.95
N ARG A 231 -21.23 -35.89 -23.96
CA ARG A 231 -20.84 -37.30 -24.15
C ARG A 231 -22.04 -38.21 -24.46
N LYS A 232 -23.24 -37.91 -23.97
CA LYS A 232 -24.47 -38.62 -24.34
C LYS A 232 -24.86 -38.30 -25.79
N HIS A 233 -24.97 -37.01 -26.14
CA HIS A 233 -25.40 -36.56 -27.47
C HIS A 233 -24.44 -37.02 -28.57
N LEU A 234 -23.12 -36.87 -28.39
CA LEU A 234 -22.14 -37.42 -29.33
C LEU A 234 -22.21 -38.95 -29.39
N GLY A 235 -22.45 -39.61 -28.24
CA GLY A 235 -22.68 -41.05 -28.13
C GLY A 235 -23.96 -41.55 -28.80
N GLU A 236 -24.89 -40.66 -29.14
CA GLU A 236 -26.11 -40.92 -29.90
C GLU A 236 -25.89 -40.62 -31.39
N ALA A 237 -25.23 -39.51 -31.73
CA ALA A 237 -24.83 -39.20 -33.11
C ALA A 237 -23.97 -40.30 -33.74
N VAL A 238 -22.96 -40.83 -33.02
CA VAL A 238 -22.12 -41.94 -33.50
C VAL A 238 -22.81 -43.32 -33.49
N LYS A 239 -24.12 -43.40 -33.26
CA LYS A 239 -24.92 -44.57 -33.61
C LYS A 239 -25.35 -44.54 -35.09
N GLN A 240 -25.49 -43.34 -35.66
CA GLN A 240 -25.95 -43.11 -37.03
C GLN A 240 -24.75 -43.03 -38.01
N ASP A 241 -23.61 -42.49 -37.58
CA ASP A 241 -22.37 -42.47 -38.37
C ASP A 241 -21.35 -43.52 -37.88
N VAL A 242 -21.11 -44.54 -38.71
CA VAL A 242 -20.15 -45.64 -38.47
C VAL A 242 -18.69 -45.20 -38.64
N ALA A 243 -18.41 -44.24 -39.54
CA ALA A 243 -17.06 -43.73 -39.78
C ALA A 243 -16.60 -42.84 -38.62
N LEU A 244 -17.43 -41.88 -38.20
CA LEU A 244 -17.18 -41.06 -37.01
C LEU A 244 -17.07 -41.93 -35.74
N LYS A 245 -17.91 -42.96 -35.60
CA LYS A 245 -17.81 -43.95 -34.50
C LYS A 245 -16.45 -44.64 -34.45
N LYS A 246 -15.95 -45.11 -35.61
CA LYS A 246 -14.62 -45.72 -35.72
C LYS A 246 -13.53 -44.72 -35.35
N LYS A 247 -13.58 -43.51 -35.92
CA LYS A 247 -12.51 -42.51 -35.79
C LYS A 247 -12.44 -41.89 -34.39
N LEU A 248 -13.59 -41.56 -33.78
CA LEU A 248 -13.70 -41.22 -32.36
C LEU A 248 -13.08 -42.31 -31.47
N GLY A 249 -13.36 -43.58 -31.78
CA GLY A 249 -12.79 -44.73 -31.09
C GLY A 249 -11.26 -44.84 -31.20
N GLU A 250 -10.70 -44.56 -32.37
CA GLU A 250 -9.25 -44.47 -32.61
C GLU A 250 -8.62 -43.32 -31.82
N MET A 251 -9.07 -42.08 -32.06
CA MET A 251 -8.52 -40.87 -31.45
C MET A 251 -8.57 -40.92 -29.92
N ARG A 252 -9.70 -41.37 -29.34
CA ARG A 252 -9.86 -41.56 -27.89
C ARG A 252 -8.88 -42.58 -27.32
N ARG A 253 -8.48 -43.62 -28.08
CA ARG A 253 -7.46 -44.59 -27.65
C ARG A 253 -6.06 -43.99 -27.74
N GLU A 254 -5.74 -43.29 -28.81
CA GLU A 254 -4.39 -42.73 -29.00
C GLU A 254 -4.10 -41.57 -28.05
N ILE A 255 -5.06 -40.68 -27.78
CA ILE A 255 -4.90 -39.63 -26.75
C ILE A 255 -4.68 -40.25 -25.36
N ARG A 256 -5.44 -41.29 -24.99
CA ARG A 256 -5.25 -41.99 -23.70
C ARG A 256 -3.89 -42.69 -23.61
N ARG A 257 -3.48 -43.39 -24.67
CA ARG A 257 -2.17 -44.04 -24.77
C ARG A 257 -1.03 -43.02 -24.64
N SER A 258 -1.15 -41.89 -25.34
CA SER A 258 -0.13 -40.84 -25.36
C SER A 258 -0.04 -40.10 -24.02
N VAL A 259 -1.17 -39.86 -23.34
CA VAL A 259 -1.17 -39.30 -21.98
C VAL A 259 -0.55 -40.26 -20.96
N GLY A 260 -0.82 -41.57 -21.09
CA GLY A 260 -0.12 -42.62 -20.33
C GLY A 260 1.34 -42.87 -20.76
N GLN A 261 1.89 -42.04 -21.64
CA GLN A 261 3.31 -42.01 -22.04
C GLN A 261 4.00 -40.70 -21.64
N LEU A 262 3.34 -39.85 -20.84
CA LEU A 262 3.94 -38.63 -20.28
C LEU A 262 4.76 -39.00 -19.04
N THR A 263 6.07 -38.77 -19.09
CA THR A 263 7.03 -39.08 -18.02
C THR A 263 7.93 -37.89 -17.70
N GLU A 264 8.73 -38.00 -16.64
CA GLU A 264 9.92 -37.17 -16.46
C GLU A 264 10.94 -37.42 -17.59
N GLY A 265 11.79 -36.43 -17.89
CA GLY A 265 12.88 -36.54 -18.87
C GLY A 265 12.87 -35.45 -19.95
N ARG A 266 14.03 -34.83 -20.20
CA ARG A 266 14.18 -33.72 -21.17
C ARG A 266 13.91 -34.19 -22.60
N GLY A 267 12.69 -33.94 -23.08
CA GLY A 267 12.25 -34.23 -24.44
C GLY A 267 11.50 -35.55 -24.63
N ALA A 268 11.35 -36.38 -23.58
CA ALA A 268 10.60 -37.64 -23.64
C ALA A 268 9.17 -37.41 -24.17
N ASN A 269 8.50 -36.37 -23.66
CA ASN A 269 7.11 -36.08 -23.96
C ASN A 269 6.86 -35.49 -25.37
N LYS A 270 7.90 -35.26 -26.19
CA LYS A 270 7.74 -34.69 -27.55
C LYS A 270 6.83 -35.53 -28.44
N VAL A 271 7.05 -36.85 -28.48
CA VAL A 271 6.28 -37.78 -29.34
C VAL A 271 4.82 -37.92 -28.90
N PRO A 272 4.50 -38.21 -27.62
CA PRO A 272 3.10 -38.25 -27.19
C PRO A 272 2.39 -36.90 -27.33
N MET A 273 3.06 -35.78 -27.07
CA MET A 273 2.47 -34.43 -27.26
C MET A 273 2.17 -34.10 -28.72
N ALA A 274 3.04 -34.51 -29.66
CA ALA A 274 2.78 -34.38 -31.10
C ALA A 274 1.50 -35.15 -31.47
N LYS A 275 1.41 -36.43 -31.10
CA LYS A 275 0.23 -37.28 -31.34
C LYS A 275 -1.06 -36.71 -30.77
N ILE A 276 -1.03 -36.20 -29.53
CA ILE A 276 -2.18 -35.55 -28.89
C ILE A 276 -2.60 -34.31 -29.68
N THR A 277 -1.64 -33.47 -30.08
CA THR A 277 -1.88 -32.28 -30.90
C THR A 277 -2.48 -32.64 -32.26
N GLU A 278 -1.94 -33.65 -32.94
CA GLU A 278 -2.41 -34.12 -34.24
C GLU A 278 -3.85 -34.64 -34.16
N ASN A 279 -4.17 -35.48 -33.17
CA ASN A 279 -5.52 -36.03 -33.00
C ASN A 279 -6.55 -34.95 -32.62
N LEU A 280 -6.16 -33.95 -31.82
CA LEU A 280 -7.01 -32.80 -31.51
C LEU A 280 -7.22 -31.88 -32.72
N LYS A 281 -6.17 -31.63 -33.51
CA LYS A 281 -6.26 -30.81 -34.73
C LYS A 281 -7.08 -31.52 -35.81
N GLU A 282 -6.87 -32.82 -36.05
CA GLU A 282 -7.67 -33.62 -36.98
C GLU A 282 -9.16 -33.60 -36.61
N ALA A 283 -9.49 -33.64 -35.32
CA ALA A 283 -10.87 -33.53 -34.82
C ALA A 283 -11.47 -32.10 -34.82
N LEU A 284 -10.64 -31.07 -34.98
CA LEU A 284 -11.05 -29.67 -35.10
C LEU A 284 -11.23 -29.25 -36.56
N THR A 285 -10.36 -29.70 -37.47
CA THR A 285 -10.34 -29.22 -38.88
C THR A 285 -10.79 -30.24 -39.91
N THR A 286 -10.73 -31.54 -39.62
CA THR A 286 -10.73 -32.59 -40.68
C THR A 286 -11.86 -33.60 -40.52
N VAL A 287 -12.13 -34.08 -39.31
CA VAL A 287 -13.22 -35.03 -39.05
C VAL A 287 -14.51 -34.26 -38.74
N GLN A 288 -15.45 -34.31 -39.69
CA GLN A 288 -16.78 -33.75 -39.50
C GLN A 288 -17.48 -34.39 -38.29
N SER A 289 -18.09 -33.55 -37.46
CA SER A 289 -18.94 -33.97 -36.33
C SER A 289 -19.97 -32.88 -36.05
N PRO A 290 -21.07 -33.16 -35.33
CA PRO A 290 -22.04 -32.13 -34.95
C PRO A 290 -21.36 -30.95 -34.26
N LEU A 291 -21.81 -29.74 -34.54
CA LEU A 291 -21.32 -28.54 -33.86
C LEU A 291 -21.98 -28.41 -32.47
N MET A 292 -21.33 -27.69 -31.56
CA MET A 292 -21.88 -27.31 -30.27
C MET A 292 -21.46 -25.88 -29.89
N ASP A 293 -22.35 -25.17 -29.20
CA ASP A 293 -22.02 -23.88 -28.55
C ASP A 293 -20.92 -24.09 -27.50
N VAL A 294 -19.83 -23.32 -27.61
CA VAL A 294 -18.66 -23.45 -26.75
C VAL A 294 -18.89 -22.83 -25.37
N SER A 295 -19.81 -21.86 -25.25
CA SER A 295 -20.14 -21.22 -23.97
C SER A 295 -20.68 -22.20 -22.92
N MET A 296 -21.21 -23.35 -23.35
CA MET A 296 -21.63 -24.44 -22.46
C MET A 296 -20.47 -25.15 -21.72
N VAL A 297 -19.21 -24.86 -22.08
CA VAL A 297 -18.00 -25.47 -21.49
C VAL A 297 -16.93 -24.46 -21.04
N THR A 298 -17.22 -23.16 -21.09
CA THR A 298 -16.40 -22.07 -20.52
C THR A 298 -17.10 -21.45 -19.31
N LEU A 299 -16.41 -20.56 -18.57
CA LEU A 299 -17.02 -19.80 -17.46
C LEU A 299 -17.80 -18.57 -17.98
N PHE A 300 -17.26 -17.90 -19.00
CA PHE A 300 -17.84 -16.74 -19.67
C PHE A 300 -17.80 -16.93 -21.20
N LYS A 301 -18.56 -16.10 -21.93
CA LYS A 301 -18.54 -16.04 -23.40
C LYS A 301 -17.78 -14.77 -23.83
N PRO A 302 -16.51 -14.88 -24.26
CA PRO A 302 -15.77 -13.74 -24.81
C PRO A 302 -16.34 -13.32 -26.17
N ASP A 303 -16.12 -12.06 -26.56
CA ASP A 303 -16.42 -11.54 -27.89
C ASP A 303 -15.41 -12.01 -28.96
N PRO A 304 -15.78 -12.00 -30.25
CA PRO A 304 -14.86 -12.34 -31.33
C PRO A 304 -13.62 -11.44 -31.32
N LYS A 305 -12.45 -12.03 -31.59
CA LYS A 305 -11.17 -11.30 -31.67
C LYS A 305 -10.56 -11.46 -33.06
N GLU A 306 -10.20 -10.36 -33.71
CA GLU A 306 -9.78 -10.31 -35.12
C GLU A 306 -8.77 -11.41 -35.53
N ASP A 307 -7.66 -11.57 -34.80
CA ASP A 307 -6.62 -12.60 -35.07
C ASP A 307 -6.97 -14.05 -34.66
N ALA A 308 -8.14 -14.30 -34.03
CA ALA A 308 -8.40 -15.59 -33.41
C ALA A 308 -8.83 -16.68 -34.41
N LEU A 309 -8.04 -17.75 -34.51
CA LEU A 309 -8.24 -18.88 -35.43
C LEU A 309 -9.61 -19.57 -35.31
N ASN A 310 -10.27 -19.49 -34.15
CA ASN A 310 -11.61 -20.05 -33.92
C ASN A 310 -12.55 -18.98 -33.32
N ASN A 311 -13.23 -18.20 -34.17
CA ASN A 311 -14.08 -17.07 -33.76
C ASN A 311 -15.60 -17.37 -33.67
N GLY A 312 -16.10 -18.36 -34.40
CA GLY A 312 -17.53 -18.70 -34.41
C GLY A 312 -18.04 -19.13 -33.04
N ASP A 313 -19.34 -18.97 -32.78
CA ASP A 313 -19.98 -19.37 -31.50
C ASP A 313 -19.90 -20.89 -31.22
N GLN A 314 -19.59 -21.69 -32.24
CA GLN A 314 -19.64 -23.15 -32.16
C GLN A 314 -18.32 -23.81 -32.60
N LEU A 315 -18.03 -24.96 -31.98
CA LEU A 315 -16.91 -25.84 -32.35
C LEU A 315 -17.39 -27.28 -32.60
N PRO A 316 -16.61 -28.10 -33.32
CA PRO A 316 -16.88 -29.53 -33.49
C PRO A 316 -16.98 -30.25 -32.14
N MET A 317 -18.10 -30.93 -31.90
CA MET A 317 -18.37 -31.66 -30.65
C MET A 317 -17.35 -32.79 -30.43
N LEU A 318 -16.74 -33.34 -31.49
CA LEU A 318 -15.63 -34.29 -31.39
C LEU A 318 -14.37 -33.66 -30.76
N PHE A 319 -13.99 -32.44 -31.16
CA PHE A 319 -12.83 -31.74 -30.59
C PHE A 319 -13.01 -31.50 -29.09
N VAL A 320 -14.16 -30.94 -28.69
CA VAL A 320 -14.49 -30.70 -27.28
C VAL A 320 -14.60 -32.02 -26.50
N TYR A 321 -15.12 -33.09 -27.11
CA TYR A 321 -15.11 -34.44 -26.53
C TYR A 321 -13.69 -34.99 -26.33
N LEU A 322 -12.77 -34.76 -27.26
CA LEU A 322 -11.39 -35.23 -27.14
C LEU A 322 -10.58 -34.41 -26.13
N LEU A 323 -10.81 -33.10 -25.99
CA LEU A 323 -10.31 -32.30 -24.86
C LEU A 323 -10.85 -32.82 -23.51
N ASN A 324 -12.12 -33.19 -23.47
CA ASN A 324 -12.79 -33.81 -22.31
C ASN A 324 -12.19 -35.20 -21.97
N ILE A 325 -11.78 -35.99 -22.98
CA ILE A 325 -11.05 -37.24 -22.80
C ILE A 325 -9.60 -37.01 -22.34
N PHE A 326 -8.88 -36.09 -22.97
CA PHE A 326 -7.50 -35.68 -22.62
C PHE A 326 -7.44 -35.24 -21.16
N SER A 327 -8.31 -34.30 -20.79
CA SER A 327 -8.45 -33.80 -19.42
C SER A 327 -8.76 -34.90 -18.41
N LYS A 328 -9.58 -35.92 -18.77
CA LYS A 328 -9.79 -37.07 -17.89
C LYS A 328 -8.53 -37.94 -17.76
N ALA A 329 -7.76 -38.11 -18.83
CA ALA A 329 -6.52 -38.88 -18.78
C ALA A 329 -5.43 -38.17 -17.95
N ILE A 330 -5.33 -36.84 -18.03
CA ILE A 330 -4.45 -36.03 -17.18
C ILE A 330 -4.82 -36.18 -15.69
N VAL A 331 -6.12 -36.10 -15.35
CA VAL A 331 -6.60 -36.31 -13.97
C VAL A 331 -6.34 -37.74 -13.47
N SER A 332 -6.36 -38.75 -14.34
CA SER A 332 -5.88 -40.09 -14.00
C SER A 332 -4.38 -40.11 -13.76
N GLN A 333 -3.54 -39.62 -14.67
CA GLN A 333 -2.08 -39.58 -14.49
C GLN A 333 -1.66 -38.85 -13.20
N PHE A 334 -2.34 -37.76 -12.82
CA PHE A 334 -2.10 -37.11 -11.52
C PHE A 334 -2.42 -38.02 -10.33
N ILE A 335 -3.55 -38.74 -10.34
CA ILE A 335 -3.91 -39.70 -9.28
C ILE A 335 -2.93 -40.88 -9.24
N ASP A 336 -2.63 -41.45 -10.41
CA ASP A 336 -1.98 -42.75 -10.56
C ASP A 336 -0.45 -42.65 -10.39
N GLU A 337 0.20 -41.63 -10.99
CA GLU A 337 1.65 -41.41 -10.90
C GLU A 337 2.00 -40.41 -9.77
N ALA A 338 1.38 -39.22 -9.78
CA ALA A 338 1.76 -38.16 -8.85
C ALA A 338 1.25 -38.39 -7.41
N GLY A 339 0.29 -39.31 -7.23
CA GLY A 339 -0.09 -39.82 -5.90
C GLY A 339 1.01 -40.65 -5.23
N VAL A 340 1.95 -41.21 -6.02
CA VAL A 340 3.12 -41.95 -5.53
C VAL A 340 4.35 -41.06 -5.42
N SER A 341 4.53 -40.11 -6.35
CA SER A 341 5.65 -39.14 -6.35
C SER A 341 5.19 -37.76 -6.85
N THR A 342 5.12 -36.75 -5.98
CA THR A 342 4.64 -35.39 -6.33
C THR A 342 5.43 -34.73 -7.48
N ARG A 343 6.70 -35.13 -7.68
CA ARG A 343 7.55 -34.68 -8.79
C ARG A 343 7.02 -35.10 -10.17
N ALA A 344 6.36 -36.25 -10.27
CA ALA A 344 5.79 -36.73 -11.53
C ALA A 344 4.67 -35.81 -12.07
N ALA A 345 4.02 -35.01 -11.20
CA ALA A 345 3.02 -34.05 -11.64
C ALA A 345 3.58 -32.96 -12.57
N ASP A 346 4.84 -32.54 -12.44
CA ASP A 346 5.39 -31.44 -13.23
C ASP A 346 5.39 -31.70 -14.76
N PRO A 347 5.98 -32.79 -15.27
CA PRO A 347 5.92 -33.09 -16.71
C PRO A 347 4.49 -33.31 -17.22
N ILE A 348 3.58 -33.84 -16.39
CA ILE A 348 2.17 -34.04 -16.73
C ILE A 348 1.45 -32.67 -16.82
N GLY A 349 1.64 -31.80 -15.82
CA GLY A 349 1.02 -30.48 -15.72
C GLY A 349 1.50 -29.52 -16.81
N VAL A 350 2.82 -29.43 -17.02
CA VAL A 350 3.42 -28.65 -18.12
C VAL A 350 2.91 -29.13 -19.48
N SER A 351 2.74 -30.44 -19.67
CA SER A 351 2.15 -31.01 -20.89
C SER A 351 0.66 -30.66 -21.02
N ALA A 352 -0.10 -30.72 -19.94
CA ALA A 352 -1.52 -30.38 -19.90
C ALA A 352 -1.76 -28.91 -20.27
N VAL A 353 -1.14 -27.96 -19.58
CA VAL A 353 -1.31 -26.53 -19.89
C VAL A 353 -0.75 -26.17 -21.25
N SER A 354 0.32 -26.82 -21.71
CA SER A 354 0.86 -26.61 -23.06
C SER A 354 -0.18 -26.90 -24.17
N ILE A 355 -0.97 -27.97 -24.06
CA ILE A 355 -2.11 -28.19 -24.98
C ILE A 355 -3.14 -27.07 -24.88
N PHE A 356 -3.51 -26.64 -23.66
CA PHE A 356 -4.48 -25.55 -23.45
C PHE A 356 -3.95 -24.14 -23.79
N SER A 357 -2.66 -23.98 -24.08
CA SER A 357 -2.04 -22.70 -24.48
C SER A 357 -1.85 -22.56 -25.99
N LYS A 358 -2.19 -23.60 -26.77
CA LYS A 358 -1.94 -23.65 -28.22
C LYS A 358 -2.86 -22.72 -28.99
N PRO A 359 -2.35 -21.77 -29.81
CA PRO A 359 -3.18 -20.86 -30.60
C PRO A 359 -4.24 -21.58 -31.45
N GLU A 360 -3.90 -22.74 -32.02
CA GLU A 360 -4.85 -23.53 -32.82
C GLU A 360 -6.05 -24.09 -32.03
N PHE A 361 -5.96 -24.12 -30.69
CA PHE A 361 -6.99 -24.66 -29.79
C PHE A 361 -7.65 -23.57 -28.91
N LEU A 362 -7.29 -22.30 -29.07
CA LEU A 362 -7.96 -21.17 -28.42
C LEU A 362 -9.28 -20.85 -29.14
N TRP A 363 -10.32 -20.54 -28.38
CA TRP A 363 -11.61 -20.05 -28.88
C TRP A 363 -11.70 -18.55 -28.58
N ARG A 364 -11.84 -17.71 -29.61
CA ARG A 364 -11.79 -16.24 -29.51
C ARG A 364 -10.56 -15.70 -28.75
N GLY A 365 -9.43 -16.41 -28.88
CA GLY A 365 -8.20 -16.11 -28.15
C GLY A 365 -8.17 -16.58 -26.68
N GLN A 366 -9.26 -17.15 -26.16
CA GLN A 366 -9.37 -17.68 -24.79
C GLN A 366 -9.16 -19.20 -24.73
N SER A 367 -8.73 -19.69 -23.56
CA SER A 367 -8.40 -21.10 -23.34
C SER A 367 -9.60 -21.92 -22.86
N LEU A 368 -9.76 -23.13 -23.41
CA LEU A 368 -10.78 -24.11 -22.98
C LEU A 368 -10.37 -24.91 -21.72
N ILE A 369 -9.42 -24.39 -20.93
CA ILE A 369 -8.88 -24.97 -19.69
C ILE A 369 -9.97 -25.39 -18.68
N ALA A 370 -11.12 -24.72 -18.67
CA ALA A 370 -12.24 -25.02 -17.79
C ALA A 370 -12.72 -26.48 -17.91
N ILE A 371 -12.50 -27.15 -19.05
CA ILE A 371 -12.79 -28.57 -19.27
C ILE A 371 -11.95 -29.50 -18.37
N LEU A 372 -10.74 -29.07 -17.99
CA LEU A 372 -9.84 -29.73 -17.05
C LEU A 372 -10.15 -29.34 -15.59
N ILE A 373 -10.31 -28.04 -15.31
CA ILE A 373 -10.57 -27.54 -13.95
C ILE A 373 -11.92 -28.04 -13.41
N ALA A 374 -12.95 -28.14 -14.27
CA ALA A 374 -14.22 -28.80 -13.97
C ALA A 374 -14.12 -30.30 -13.63
N LYS A 375 -12.97 -30.94 -13.88
CA LYS A 375 -12.69 -32.28 -13.37
C LYS A 375 -12.02 -32.22 -12.01
N MET A 376 -10.98 -31.40 -11.87
CA MET A 376 -10.27 -31.18 -10.59
C MET A 376 -11.27 -30.86 -9.48
N ARG A 377 -12.18 -29.89 -9.68
CA ARG A 377 -13.22 -29.50 -8.70
C ARG A 377 -14.18 -30.62 -8.28
N VAL A 378 -14.39 -31.62 -9.15
CA VAL A 378 -15.28 -32.76 -8.89
C VAL A 378 -14.53 -33.95 -8.28
N VAL A 379 -13.22 -34.11 -8.50
CA VAL A 379 -12.43 -35.19 -7.91
C VAL A 379 -11.69 -34.80 -6.62
N CYS A 380 -11.37 -33.52 -6.44
CA CYS A 380 -10.82 -32.92 -5.22
C CYS A 380 -11.50 -31.54 -5.00
N PRO A 381 -12.68 -31.51 -4.34
CA PRO A 381 -13.41 -30.28 -4.02
C PRO A 381 -12.64 -29.30 -3.11
N VAL A 382 -11.70 -29.80 -2.30
CA VAL A 382 -10.89 -28.99 -1.37
C VAL A 382 -10.02 -27.95 -2.07
N LEU A 383 -9.58 -28.22 -3.31
CA LEU A 383 -8.83 -27.24 -4.12
C LEU A 383 -9.62 -25.95 -4.43
N PHE A 384 -10.94 -25.96 -4.20
CA PHE A 384 -11.89 -24.88 -4.49
C PHE A 384 -12.62 -24.41 -3.23
N GLY A 385 -12.09 -24.74 -2.04
CA GLY A 385 -12.61 -24.31 -0.74
C GLY A 385 -13.78 -25.09 -0.17
N ILE A 386 -14.15 -26.23 -0.77
CA ILE A 386 -15.25 -27.06 -0.24
C ILE A 386 -14.78 -27.81 1.01
N ARG A 387 -15.43 -27.52 2.13
CA ARG A 387 -15.13 -28.04 3.48
C ARG A 387 -16.11 -29.16 3.88
N GLY A 388 -15.79 -29.92 4.92
CA GLY A 388 -16.66 -30.98 5.42
C GLY A 388 -16.02 -31.87 6.49
N ASN A 389 -16.84 -32.65 7.19
CA ASN A 389 -16.38 -33.54 8.26
C ASN A 389 -16.34 -35.01 7.78
N GLU A 390 -15.13 -35.56 7.62
CA GLU A 390 -14.86 -36.95 7.17
C GLU A 390 -15.47 -38.06 8.04
N LYS A 391 -15.97 -37.75 9.24
CA LYS A 391 -16.69 -38.70 10.09
C LYS A 391 -18.15 -38.89 9.66
N THR A 392 -18.64 -38.09 8.71
CA THR A 392 -20.00 -38.14 8.16
C THR A 392 -20.03 -38.65 6.71
N GLU A 393 -21.09 -39.41 6.36
CA GLU A 393 -21.39 -39.83 4.98
C GLU A 393 -21.36 -38.64 4.00
N GLU A 394 -22.03 -37.54 4.38
CA GLU A 394 -22.10 -36.33 3.57
C GLU A 394 -20.77 -35.59 3.46
N GLY A 395 -20.00 -35.50 4.55
CA GLY A 395 -18.70 -34.82 4.53
C GLY A 395 -17.69 -35.54 3.65
N ARG A 396 -17.68 -36.88 3.68
CA ARG A 396 -16.91 -37.70 2.72
C ARG A 396 -17.32 -37.40 1.28
N ALA A 397 -18.63 -37.33 1.00
CA ALA A 397 -19.12 -36.97 -0.33
C ALA A 397 -18.70 -35.54 -0.75
N ARG A 398 -18.86 -34.54 0.15
CA ARG A 398 -18.48 -33.13 -0.07
C ARG A 398 -16.98 -32.96 -0.34
N LEU A 399 -16.13 -33.77 0.29
CA LEU A 399 -14.66 -33.74 0.13
C LEU A 399 -14.12 -34.61 -1.02
N GLY A 400 -14.97 -35.22 -1.84
CA GLY A 400 -14.51 -36.00 -3.00
C GLY A 400 -13.95 -37.39 -2.66
N TRP A 401 -14.40 -38.00 -1.57
CA TRP A 401 -14.21 -39.42 -1.33
C TRP A 401 -14.92 -40.24 -2.41
N LYS A 402 -14.30 -41.37 -2.77
CA LYS A 402 -14.80 -42.30 -3.78
C LYS A 402 -15.51 -43.46 -3.10
N ARG A 403 -16.53 -44.02 -3.76
CA ARG A 403 -17.10 -45.32 -3.39
C ARG A 403 -16.72 -46.37 -4.43
N ASN A 404 -16.32 -47.54 -3.96
CA ASN A 404 -16.17 -48.77 -4.73
C ASN A 404 -17.27 -49.73 -4.27
N GLU A 405 -18.10 -50.23 -5.18
CA GLU A 405 -19.16 -51.22 -4.89
C GLU A 405 -20.11 -50.83 -3.72
N GLY A 406 -20.31 -49.52 -3.52
CA GLY A 406 -21.15 -48.95 -2.46
C GLY A 406 -20.42 -48.60 -1.17
N GLN A 407 -19.26 -49.20 -0.89
CA GLN A 407 -18.41 -48.86 0.26
C GLN A 407 -17.45 -47.71 -0.05
N TRP A 408 -17.05 -46.93 0.97
CA TRP A 408 -16.00 -45.93 0.82
C TRP A 408 -14.64 -46.58 0.56
N VAL A 409 -13.81 -45.91 -0.26
CA VAL A 409 -12.38 -46.26 -0.38
C VAL A 409 -11.66 -46.13 0.96
N GLY A 410 -10.58 -46.90 1.15
CA GLY A 410 -9.73 -46.77 2.34
C GLY A 410 -9.06 -45.40 2.41
N GLU A 411 -8.76 -44.92 3.64
CA GLU A 411 -8.13 -43.60 3.84
C GLU A 411 -6.82 -43.47 3.07
N GLN A 412 -6.01 -44.53 2.99
CA GLN A 412 -4.77 -44.53 2.21
C GLN A 412 -5.03 -44.36 0.68
N GLU A 413 -6.03 -45.04 0.09
CA GLU A 413 -6.42 -44.83 -1.31
C GLU A 413 -6.91 -43.39 -1.52
N HIS A 414 -7.64 -42.83 -0.57
CA HIS A 414 -8.08 -41.44 -0.62
C HIS A 414 -6.90 -40.45 -0.54
N ASN A 415 -6.02 -40.59 0.45
CA ASN A 415 -4.90 -39.66 0.68
C ASN A 415 -3.87 -39.71 -0.46
N THR A 416 -3.62 -40.88 -1.06
CA THR A 416 -2.82 -41.01 -2.30
C THR A 416 -3.47 -40.25 -3.46
N ARG A 417 -4.79 -40.41 -3.71
CA ARG A 417 -5.50 -39.61 -4.72
C ARG A 417 -5.38 -38.11 -4.47
N MET A 418 -5.57 -37.66 -3.23
CA MET A 418 -5.53 -36.25 -2.86
C MET A 418 -4.14 -35.65 -3.00
N THR A 419 -3.10 -36.42 -2.67
CA THR A 419 -1.69 -36.04 -2.89
C THR A 419 -1.42 -35.80 -4.37
N GLY A 420 -1.81 -36.74 -5.23
CA GLY A 420 -1.62 -36.63 -6.67
C GLY A 420 -2.39 -35.45 -7.30
N LEU A 421 -3.59 -35.19 -6.82
CA LEU A 421 -4.43 -34.07 -7.29
C LEU A 421 -3.94 -32.70 -6.80
N GLY A 422 -3.39 -32.61 -5.58
CA GLY A 422 -2.75 -31.40 -5.06
C GLY A 422 -1.49 -31.03 -5.84
N ALA A 423 -0.55 -31.98 -5.98
CA ALA A 423 0.66 -31.79 -6.76
C ALA A 423 0.36 -31.51 -8.24
N GLY A 424 -0.65 -32.19 -8.80
CA GLY A 424 -1.16 -31.91 -10.14
C GLY A 424 -1.68 -30.49 -10.32
N TYR A 425 -2.43 -29.97 -9.34
CA TYR A 425 -2.92 -28.60 -9.38
C TYR A 425 -1.80 -27.55 -9.25
N ALA A 426 -0.79 -27.79 -8.42
CA ALA A 426 0.42 -26.97 -8.34
C ALA A 426 1.18 -26.94 -9.68
N ALA A 427 1.34 -28.09 -10.35
CA ALA A 427 1.97 -28.20 -11.66
C ALA A 427 1.22 -27.48 -12.79
N LEU A 428 -0.12 -27.33 -12.68
CA LEU A 428 -0.93 -26.55 -13.64
C LEU A 428 -0.79 -25.03 -13.41
N SER A 429 -0.74 -24.58 -12.16
CA SER A 429 -0.87 -23.17 -11.78
C SER A 429 0.48 -22.44 -11.59
N LEU A 430 1.49 -23.10 -11.01
CA LEU A 430 2.83 -22.54 -10.81
C LEU A 430 3.77 -22.78 -12.01
N ARG A 431 3.27 -22.57 -13.23
CA ARG A 431 4.10 -22.59 -14.45
C ARG A 431 4.54 -21.18 -14.83
N ASP A 432 5.85 -20.99 -14.96
CA ASP A 432 6.43 -19.77 -15.53
C ASP A 432 6.14 -19.65 -17.03
N TYR A 433 5.41 -18.59 -17.40
CA TYR A 433 5.11 -18.21 -18.78
C TYR A 433 5.91 -17.00 -19.28
N SER A 434 6.70 -16.31 -18.44
CA SER A 434 7.47 -15.12 -18.82
C SER A 434 8.45 -15.35 -19.98
N LYS A 435 8.87 -16.61 -20.17
CA LYS A 435 9.85 -17.04 -21.17
C LYS A 435 9.20 -17.71 -22.40
N THR A 436 7.91 -17.50 -22.65
CA THR A 436 7.22 -18.06 -23.82
C THR A 436 6.18 -17.11 -24.41
N LYS A 437 5.94 -17.21 -25.73
CA LYS A 437 4.91 -16.43 -26.45
C LYS A 437 3.51 -17.05 -26.41
N LEU A 438 3.30 -18.06 -25.56
CA LEU A 438 2.01 -18.73 -25.38
C LEU A 438 1.23 -18.04 -24.25
N THR A 439 -0.07 -17.84 -24.42
CA THR A 439 -0.96 -17.34 -23.36
C THR A 439 -0.96 -18.30 -22.18
N ASN A 440 -0.88 -17.79 -20.94
CA ASN A 440 -1.05 -18.62 -19.74
C ASN A 440 -2.54 -19.00 -19.59
N PRO A 441 -2.91 -20.29 -19.61
CA PRO A 441 -4.29 -20.72 -19.49
C PRO A 441 -4.75 -20.83 -18.03
N TYR A 442 -3.84 -20.83 -17.04
CA TYR A 442 -4.20 -20.95 -15.63
C TYR A 442 -3.17 -20.21 -14.75
N PRO A 443 -3.35 -18.90 -14.50
CA PRO A 443 -2.36 -18.08 -13.81
C PRO A 443 -2.09 -18.50 -12.35
N PRO A 444 -0.90 -18.17 -11.80
CA PRO A 444 -0.53 -18.47 -10.42
C PRO A 444 -1.50 -17.97 -9.34
N SER A 445 -2.32 -16.94 -9.61
CA SER A 445 -3.35 -16.46 -8.69
C SER A 445 -4.30 -17.58 -8.23
N PHE A 446 -4.61 -18.55 -9.10
CA PHE A 446 -5.41 -19.72 -8.74
C PHE A 446 -4.71 -20.69 -7.77
N TYR A 447 -3.38 -20.67 -7.67
CA TYR A 447 -2.64 -21.38 -6.61
C TYR A 447 -2.80 -20.67 -5.27
N TRP A 448 -2.67 -19.34 -5.27
CA TRP A 448 -2.85 -18.52 -4.07
C TRP A 448 -4.27 -18.66 -3.51
N GLN A 449 -5.31 -18.54 -4.35
CA GLN A 449 -6.71 -18.79 -3.99
C GLN A 449 -6.90 -20.14 -3.29
N THR A 450 -6.30 -21.21 -3.81
CA THR A 450 -6.40 -22.54 -3.22
C THR A 450 -5.65 -22.65 -1.89
N MET A 451 -4.42 -22.11 -1.81
CA MET A 451 -3.60 -22.12 -0.60
C MET A 451 -4.35 -21.45 0.56
N ALA A 452 -4.80 -20.22 0.31
CA ALA A 452 -5.52 -19.35 1.22
C ALA A 452 -6.82 -20.01 1.73
N SER A 453 -7.70 -20.40 0.79
CA SER A 453 -8.97 -21.06 1.07
C SER A 453 -8.85 -22.31 1.96
N ILE A 454 -7.78 -23.09 1.81
CA ILE A 454 -7.49 -24.27 2.64
C ILE A 454 -7.05 -23.86 4.04
N VAL A 455 -6.05 -22.97 4.19
CA VAL A 455 -5.53 -22.57 5.53
C VAL A 455 -6.55 -21.79 6.36
N SER A 456 -7.51 -21.14 5.72
CA SER A 456 -8.65 -20.47 6.36
C SER A 456 -9.82 -21.42 6.69
N THR A 457 -9.60 -22.74 6.71
CA THR A 457 -10.62 -23.72 7.16
C THR A 457 -10.75 -23.72 8.69
N PRO A 458 -11.97 -23.53 9.25
CA PRO A 458 -12.20 -23.60 10.69
C PRO A 458 -11.81 -24.95 11.31
N PRO A 459 -11.23 -25.00 12.53
CA PRO A 459 -10.73 -26.23 13.14
C PRO A 459 -11.75 -27.38 13.28
N ASP A 460 -13.05 -27.08 13.37
CA ASP A 460 -14.16 -28.04 13.41
C ASP A 460 -14.51 -28.65 12.03
N GLN A 461 -14.01 -28.05 10.95
CA GLN A 461 -14.29 -28.42 9.55
C GLN A 461 -13.04 -28.89 8.78
N THR A 462 -11.87 -28.82 9.40
CA THR A 462 -10.60 -29.33 8.83
C THR A 462 -10.44 -30.82 9.10
N SER A 463 -10.05 -31.59 8.08
CA SER A 463 -9.86 -33.05 8.20
C SER A 463 -8.63 -33.54 7.41
N SER A 464 -8.43 -34.87 7.31
CA SER A 464 -7.22 -35.49 6.75
C SER A 464 -6.94 -34.99 5.32
N THR A 465 -8.01 -34.83 4.51
CA THR A 465 -7.98 -34.31 3.14
C THR A 465 -7.29 -32.95 3.03
N GLN A 466 -7.66 -31.96 3.85
CA GLN A 466 -7.13 -30.59 3.76
C GLN A 466 -5.62 -30.58 3.98
N TYR A 467 -5.13 -31.21 5.04
CA TYR A 467 -3.69 -31.26 5.32
C TYR A 467 -2.91 -32.01 4.23
N MET A 468 -3.47 -33.09 3.67
CA MET A 468 -2.84 -33.85 2.58
C MET A 468 -2.79 -33.07 1.26
N VAL A 469 -3.86 -32.37 0.89
CA VAL A 469 -3.88 -31.49 -0.30
C VAL A 469 -2.91 -30.33 -0.11
N LEU A 470 -2.91 -29.69 1.06
CA LEU A 470 -2.00 -28.58 1.40
C LEU A 470 -0.53 -29.00 1.30
N LYS A 471 -0.18 -30.15 1.89
CA LYS A 471 1.19 -30.70 1.79
C LYS A 471 1.59 -30.92 0.32
N ALA A 472 0.69 -31.46 -0.49
CA ALA A 472 0.98 -31.80 -1.88
C ALA A 472 1.01 -30.60 -2.84
N LEU A 473 0.36 -29.48 -2.48
CA LEU A 473 0.54 -28.21 -3.18
C LEU A 473 1.96 -27.67 -2.98
N VAL A 474 2.52 -27.80 -1.78
CA VAL A 474 3.84 -27.28 -1.42
C VAL A 474 5.01 -28.19 -1.85
N ASP A 475 4.97 -29.48 -1.53
CA ASP A 475 6.15 -30.39 -1.54
C ASP A 475 6.69 -30.68 -2.95
N GLY A 476 7.71 -29.92 -3.36
CA GLY A 476 8.33 -29.92 -4.70
C GLY A 476 8.01 -28.69 -5.54
N TYR A 477 7.22 -27.75 -5.02
CA TYR A 477 6.79 -26.51 -5.69
C TYR A 477 7.16 -25.24 -4.90
N GLU A 478 7.63 -25.38 -3.67
CA GLU A 478 8.01 -24.27 -2.78
C GLU A 478 8.92 -23.23 -3.44
N GLN A 479 9.97 -23.64 -4.17
CA GLN A 479 10.85 -22.68 -4.85
C GLN A 479 10.13 -21.94 -6.00
N ARG A 480 9.15 -22.55 -6.67
CA ARG A 480 8.36 -21.86 -7.70
C ARG A 480 7.41 -20.86 -7.08
N PHE A 481 6.77 -21.23 -5.98
CA PHE A 481 5.91 -20.33 -5.21
C PHE A 481 6.69 -19.11 -4.69
N MET A 482 7.88 -19.34 -4.12
CA MET A 482 8.83 -18.28 -3.74
C MET A 482 9.26 -17.41 -4.93
N ASN A 483 9.50 -17.99 -6.11
CA ASN A 483 9.88 -17.22 -7.31
C ASN A 483 8.74 -16.34 -7.86
N PHE A 484 7.47 -16.67 -7.59
CA PHE A 484 6.31 -15.86 -8.01
C PHE A 484 5.90 -14.79 -6.99
N TYR A 485 6.07 -15.07 -5.68
CA TYR A 485 5.49 -14.25 -4.61
C TYR A 485 6.48 -13.80 -3.52
N GLY A 486 7.78 -14.09 -3.66
CA GLY A 486 8.84 -13.55 -2.80
C GLY A 486 8.59 -13.74 -1.30
N SER A 487 8.63 -12.64 -0.55
CA SER A 487 8.37 -12.59 0.89
C SER A 487 6.96 -13.07 1.26
N ALA A 488 5.95 -12.76 0.45
CA ALA A 488 4.57 -13.17 0.68
C ALA A 488 4.40 -14.70 0.62
N ALA A 489 5.14 -15.39 -0.28
CA ALA A 489 5.19 -16.86 -0.27
C ALA A 489 5.80 -17.42 1.02
N ARG A 490 6.84 -16.79 1.58
CA ARG A 490 7.43 -17.23 2.86
C ARG A 490 6.42 -17.09 4.01
N ALA A 491 5.67 -15.99 4.05
CA ALA A 491 4.60 -15.79 5.03
C ALA A 491 3.46 -16.81 4.87
N ALA A 492 3.00 -17.06 3.63
CA ALA A 492 1.99 -18.08 3.36
C ALA A 492 2.47 -19.50 3.72
N LEU A 493 3.76 -19.81 3.54
CA LEU A 493 4.35 -21.09 3.97
C LEU A 493 4.44 -21.24 5.50
N GLN A 494 4.70 -20.15 6.24
CA GLN A 494 4.59 -20.15 7.71
C GLN A 494 3.14 -20.49 8.13
N VAL A 495 2.14 -19.80 7.57
CA VAL A 495 0.73 -20.05 7.91
C VAL A 495 0.31 -21.49 7.54
N ALA A 496 0.72 -21.98 6.36
CA ALA A 496 0.35 -23.30 5.86
C ALA A 496 1.03 -24.47 6.58
N LEU A 497 2.31 -24.35 6.94
CA LEU A 497 3.12 -25.45 7.48
C LEU A 497 3.29 -25.40 9.01
N VAL A 498 3.03 -24.26 9.65
CA VAL A 498 3.15 -24.07 11.11
C VAL A 498 1.80 -23.73 11.73
N ASP A 499 1.18 -22.62 11.34
CA ASP A 499 0.02 -22.09 12.10
C ASP A 499 -1.26 -22.92 11.88
N PHE A 500 -1.51 -23.34 10.64
CA PHE A 500 -2.64 -24.20 10.29
C PHE A 500 -2.59 -25.58 10.96
N PRO A 501 -1.49 -26.37 10.92
CA PRO A 501 -1.41 -27.62 11.67
C PRO A 501 -1.36 -27.41 13.20
N ASN A 502 -0.91 -26.25 13.71
CA ASN A 502 -1.01 -25.92 15.14
C ASN A 502 -2.47 -25.69 15.60
N LYS A 503 -3.35 -25.21 14.71
CA LYS A 503 -4.80 -25.03 14.97
C LYS A 503 -5.60 -26.35 14.93
N ALA A 504 -4.98 -27.49 14.65
CA ALA A 504 -5.68 -28.76 14.46
C ALA A 504 -6.27 -29.34 15.77
N VAL A 505 -7.58 -29.60 15.79
CA VAL A 505 -8.28 -30.24 16.93
C VAL A 505 -7.80 -31.69 17.14
N GLU A 506 -7.54 -32.43 16.07
CA GLU A 506 -7.08 -33.82 16.12
C GLU A 506 -5.68 -33.96 15.50
N LYS A 507 -4.69 -34.26 16.34
CA LYS A 507 -3.28 -34.43 15.94
C LYS A 507 -3.06 -35.81 15.31
N ASN A 508 -3.45 -35.93 14.04
CA ASN A 508 -3.28 -37.13 13.22
C ASN A 508 -1.99 -37.12 12.37
N ALA A 509 -1.75 -38.19 11.61
CA ALA A 509 -0.55 -38.33 10.78
C ALA A 509 -0.45 -37.28 9.65
N ALA A 510 -1.59 -36.81 9.10
CA ALA A 510 -1.60 -35.78 8.07
C ALA A 510 -1.15 -34.42 8.62
N VAL A 511 -1.62 -34.04 9.82
CA VAL A 511 -1.14 -32.85 10.56
C VAL A 511 0.38 -32.94 10.80
N GLY A 512 0.85 -34.09 11.28
CA GLY A 512 2.29 -34.32 11.49
C GLY A 512 3.13 -34.22 10.20
N SER A 513 2.56 -34.61 9.06
CA SER A 513 3.27 -34.58 7.77
C SER A 513 3.57 -33.17 7.24
N LEU A 514 2.79 -32.15 7.64
CA LEU A 514 3.08 -30.74 7.36
C LEU A 514 4.25 -30.22 8.19
N LYS A 515 4.34 -30.60 9.47
CA LYS A 515 5.49 -30.26 10.31
C LYS A 515 6.78 -30.89 9.78
N VAL A 516 6.74 -32.17 9.37
CA VAL A 516 7.90 -32.83 8.73
C VAL A 516 8.32 -32.12 7.44
N LEU A 517 7.38 -31.51 6.70
CA LEU A 517 7.69 -30.67 5.55
C LEU A 517 8.31 -29.33 5.97
N ALA A 518 7.82 -28.65 7.01
CA ALA A 518 8.47 -27.46 7.57
C ALA A 518 9.92 -27.75 7.99
N ASP A 519 10.13 -28.83 8.76
CA ASP A 519 11.45 -29.27 9.20
C ASP A 519 12.37 -29.65 8.01
N LYS A 520 11.81 -30.16 6.92
CA LYS A 520 12.53 -30.41 5.64
C LYS A 520 12.96 -29.09 4.99
N LEU A 521 12.05 -28.14 4.77
CA LEU A 521 12.38 -26.86 4.14
C LEU A 521 13.39 -26.04 4.98
N GLY A 522 13.31 -26.13 6.30
CA GLY A 522 14.28 -25.53 7.22
C GLY A 522 15.70 -26.08 7.07
N ARG A 523 15.87 -27.38 6.76
CA ARG A 523 17.18 -27.99 6.51
C ARG A 523 17.65 -27.80 5.06
N ASP A 524 16.77 -28.08 4.11
CA ASP A 524 17.11 -28.20 2.69
C ASP A 524 17.25 -26.83 2.00
N MET A 525 16.63 -25.78 2.56
CA MET A 525 16.59 -24.42 1.98
C MET A 525 16.93 -23.30 2.98
N GLY A 526 17.30 -23.64 4.23
CA GLY A 526 17.50 -22.65 5.31
C GLY A 526 16.23 -21.91 5.72
N LEU A 527 15.05 -22.39 5.31
CA LEU A 527 13.76 -21.73 5.53
C LEU A 527 13.26 -22.01 6.95
N HIS A 528 13.87 -21.38 7.95
CA HIS A 528 13.45 -21.55 9.35
C HIS A 528 12.04 -20.98 9.59
N LEU A 529 11.12 -21.86 9.98
CA LEU A 529 9.70 -21.61 10.27
C LEU A 529 9.39 -22.08 11.71
N GLN A 530 9.62 -21.23 12.72
CA GLN A 530 9.40 -21.58 14.15
C GLN A 530 8.88 -20.39 14.97
N ASN A 531 8.13 -20.68 16.04
CA ASN A 531 7.45 -19.70 16.87
C ASN A 531 8.39 -19.05 17.90
N THR A 532 8.80 -17.80 17.67
CA THR A 532 9.17 -16.87 18.74
C THR A 532 7.90 -16.24 19.32
N ALA A 533 7.47 -16.71 20.50
CA ALA A 533 6.12 -16.43 21.03
C ALA A 533 5.96 -15.09 21.77
N VAL A 534 6.22 -13.97 21.10
CA VAL A 534 5.63 -12.65 21.41
C VAL A 534 5.33 -11.94 20.08
N GLY A 535 4.11 -11.43 19.90
CA GLY A 535 3.64 -10.82 18.65
C GLY A 535 2.89 -11.82 17.76
N CYS A 536 1.56 -11.83 17.86
CA CYS A 536 0.69 -12.66 17.03
C CYS A 536 -0.65 -11.95 16.76
N LEU A 537 -0.81 -11.45 15.54
CA LEU A 537 -2.09 -11.26 14.87
C LEU A 537 -1.92 -11.72 13.41
N SER A 538 -2.97 -12.30 12.83
CA SER A 538 -2.81 -13.30 11.76
C SER A 538 -3.05 -12.79 10.34
N LEU A 539 -2.13 -13.14 9.44
CA LEU A 539 -2.22 -12.89 7.99
C LEU A 539 -3.31 -13.73 7.31
N VAL A 540 -4.44 -13.08 6.99
CA VAL A 540 -5.59 -13.52 6.16
C VAL A 540 -6.21 -12.23 5.59
N GLU A 541 -6.44 -12.00 4.30
CA GLU A 541 -6.16 -12.76 3.07
C GLU A 541 -5.91 -11.77 1.90
N ALA A 542 -5.51 -12.23 0.69
CA ALA A 542 -5.24 -11.33 -0.46
C ALA A 542 -5.69 -11.94 -1.80
N GLN A 543 -6.53 -11.23 -2.58
CA GLN A 543 -6.92 -11.69 -3.92
C GLN A 543 -7.49 -10.63 -4.89
N PHE A 544 -7.02 -10.70 -6.14
CA PHE A 544 -7.59 -10.17 -7.38
C PHE A 544 -7.56 -11.33 -8.42
N VAL A 545 -8.28 -11.43 -9.55
CA VAL A 545 -9.21 -10.61 -10.37
C VAL A 545 -10.05 -11.62 -11.22
N PRO A 546 -11.10 -11.25 -12.01
CA PRO A 546 -11.84 -9.98 -12.15
C PRO A 546 -13.39 -10.09 -12.17
N GLU A 547 -14.06 -8.93 -12.14
CA GLU A 547 -15.33 -8.50 -12.77
C GLU A 547 -16.63 -9.39 -12.83
N PHE A 548 -17.75 -8.71 -12.57
CA PHE A 548 -19.18 -9.03 -12.82
C PHE A 548 -20.04 -9.85 -11.82
N SER A 549 -21.19 -9.22 -11.49
CA SER A 549 -22.41 -9.70 -10.79
C SER A 549 -22.36 -9.88 -9.25
N ALA A 550 -22.71 -8.80 -8.53
CA ALA A 550 -22.84 -8.79 -7.07
C ALA A 550 -24.06 -9.61 -6.55
N PRO A 551 -23.90 -10.40 -5.46
CA PRO A 551 -25.01 -11.02 -4.75
C PRO A 551 -25.52 -10.13 -3.60
N ASN A 552 -26.85 -9.95 -3.52
CA ASN A 552 -27.50 -9.11 -2.51
C ASN A 552 -27.21 -9.54 -1.06
N TYR A 553 -26.55 -8.67 -0.29
CA TYR A 553 -26.75 -8.57 1.16
C TYR A 553 -27.78 -7.47 1.44
N PRO A 554 -28.61 -7.58 2.51
CA PRO A 554 -29.57 -6.54 2.86
C PRO A 554 -28.83 -5.25 3.27
N PRO A 555 -29.26 -4.07 2.80
CA PRO A 555 -28.57 -2.82 3.09
C PRO A 555 -28.70 -2.45 4.57
N ALA A 556 -27.67 -1.80 5.14
CA ALA A 556 -27.75 -1.23 6.49
C ALA A 556 -28.88 -0.18 6.63
N ALA A 557 -29.29 0.45 5.51
CA ALA A 557 -30.47 1.30 5.41
C ALA A 557 -31.78 0.61 5.83
N ALA A 558 -31.84 -0.73 5.90
CA ALA A 558 -33.02 -1.46 6.38
C ALA A 558 -33.38 -1.20 7.86
N LEU A 559 -32.50 -0.53 8.63
CA LEU A 559 -32.79 -0.04 9.99
C LEU A 559 -33.39 1.37 10.04
N ILE A 560 -33.35 2.14 8.95
CA ILE A 560 -33.84 3.53 8.89
C ILE A 560 -34.69 3.72 7.64
N ASN A 561 -35.91 3.18 7.66
CA ASN A 561 -36.87 3.31 6.57
C ASN A 561 -37.98 4.33 6.92
N SER A 562 -38.26 5.22 5.96
CA SER A 562 -39.36 6.21 5.94
C SER A 562 -39.43 7.26 7.06
N THR A 563 -39.16 8.52 6.67
CA THR A 563 -39.88 9.74 7.10
C THR A 563 -40.18 9.92 8.60
N GLY A 564 -39.20 10.42 9.36
CA GLY A 564 -39.39 11.03 10.68
C GLY A 564 -38.47 12.24 10.84
N SER A 565 -38.98 13.36 11.37
CA SER A 565 -38.29 14.66 11.34
C SER A 565 -37.41 14.94 12.56
N VAL A 566 -36.26 15.58 12.33
CA VAL A 566 -35.43 16.35 13.28
C VAL A 566 -34.91 15.57 14.50
N LEU A 567 -33.59 15.37 14.56
CA LEU A 567 -32.85 14.91 15.73
C LEU A 567 -31.74 15.91 16.08
N THR A 568 -31.87 16.58 17.22
CA THR A 568 -30.82 17.47 17.78
C THR A 568 -30.02 16.72 18.86
N PRO A 569 -28.68 16.65 18.78
CA PRO A 569 -27.86 15.95 19.78
C PRO A 569 -27.69 16.77 21.07
N GLU A 570 -28.70 16.76 21.93
CA GLU A 570 -28.53 17.21 23.33
C GLU A 570 -27.67 16.20 24.11
N ASN A 571 -26.73 16.71 24.91
CA ASN A 571 -25.86 15.93 25.81
C ASN A 571 -25.04 14.81 25.13
N GLY A 572 -24.67 14.97 23.85
CA GLY A 572 -23.65 14.15 23.18
C GLY A 572 -24.07 12.74 22.75
N THR A 573 -25.37 12.43 22.79
CA THR A 573 -25.93 11.12 22.37
C THR A 573 -26.97 11.27 21.27
N ILE A 574 -27.11 10.26 20.41
CA ILE A 574 -28.06 10.22 19.30
C ILE A 574 -29.16 9.21 19.63
N SER A 575 -30.44 9.59 19.50
CA SER A 575 -31.54 8.63 19.61
C SER A 575 -32.02 8.18 18.23
N ILE A 576 -31.88 6.88 17.94
CA ILE A 576 -32.38 6.25 16.71
C ILE A 576 -33.80 5.73 16.96
N ASN A 577 -34.77 6.19 16.17
CA ASN A 577 -36.14 5.69 16.20
C ASN A 577 -36.30 4.53 15.21
N GLY A 578 -36.77 3.37 15.66
CA GLY A 578 -37.16 2.27 14.76
C GLY A 578 -38.53 2.52 14.11
N SER A 579 -38.65 2.26 12.81
CA SER A 579 -39.90 2.40 12.05
C SER A 579 -40.96 1.38 12.47
N GLU A 580 -42.24 1.76 12.40
CA GLU A 580 -43.35 0.82 12.67
C GLU A 580 -43.30 -0.41 11.75
N THR A 581 -43.47 -1.60 12.33
CA THR A 581 -43.93 -2.77 11.56
C THR A 581 -45.44 -2.84 11.63
N ALA A 582 -46.09 -3.42 10.61
CA ALA A 582 -47.56 -3.46 10.47
C ALA A 582 -48.26 -4.42 11.46
N ASN A 583 -48.00 -4.25 12.75
CA ASN A 583 -48.47 -5.06 13.87
C ASN A 583 -48.67 -4.15 15.09
N PRO A 584 -49.92 -3.89 15.56
CA PRO A 584 -50.22 -2.93 16.65
C PRO A 584 -49.65 -3.23 18.04
N SER A 585 -48.72 -4.18 18.15
CA SER A 585 -48.07 -4.66 19.38
C SER A 585 -46.53 -4.56 19.30
N ALA A 586 -45.97 -3.89 18.29
CA ALA A 586 -44.53 -3.68 18.17
C ALA A 586 -44.05 -2.65 19.20
N PHE A 587 -43.01 -2.99 19.98
CA PHE A 587 -42.36 -2.03 20.88
C PHE A 587 -41.42 -1.12 20.09
N THR A 588 -41.81 0.14 19.91
CA THR A 588 -40.89 1.20 19.44
C THR A 588 -39.90 1.51 20.57
N ALA A 589 -38.67 1.04 20.43
CA ALA A 589 -37.58 1.35 21.34
C ALA A 589 -36.65 2.39 20.69
N ASN A 590 -36.58 3.58 21.28
CA ASN A 590 -35.60 4.59 20.87
C ASN A 590 -34.22 4.13 21.34
N ILE A 591 -33.33 3.79 20.40
CA ILE A 591 -31.97 3.33 20.72
C ILE A 591 -31.08 4.56 20.81
N THR A 592 -30.85 5.05 22.04
CA THR A 592 -29.86 6.10 22.28
C THR A 592 -28.45 5.51 22.23
N ILE A 593 -27.68 5.86 21.19
CA ILE A 593 -26.27 5.50 21.04
C ILE A 593 -25.35 6.68 21.38
N ASN A 594 -24.19 6.36 21.93
CA ASN A 594 -23.08 7.29 22.13
C ASN A 594 -22.03 7.18 21.00
N LEU A 595 -21.03 8.05 21.02
CA LEU A 595 -19.99 8.11 19.98
C LEU A 595 -19.19 6.80 19.84
N GLN A 596 -18.86 6.11 20.93
CA GLN A 596 -18.17 4.81 20.87
C GLN A 596 -19.05 3.78 20.16
N GLN A 597 -20.33 3.70 20.51
CA GLN A 597 -21.27 2.79 19.85
C GLN A 597 -21.47 3.14 18.37
N TYR A 598 -21.37 4.41 18.00
CA TYR A 598 -21.40 4.84 16.60
C TYR A 598 -20.17 4.32 15.83
N TRP A 599 -18.96 4.44 16.41
CA TRP A 599 -17.75 3.80 15.89
C TRP A 599 -17.89 2.27 15.80
N ASP A 600 -18.30 1.59 16.88
CA ASP A 600 -18.40 0.13 16.94
C ASP A 600 -19.34 -0.43 15.86
N VAL A 601 -20.49 0.24 15.65
CA VAL A 601 -21.50 -0.16 14.66
C VAL A 601 -21.00 0.06 13.23
N PHE A 602 -20.52 1.27 12.90
CA PHE A 602 -20.25 1.66 11.52
C PHE A 602 -18.81 1.41 11.05
N VAL A 603 -17.81 1.47 11.93
CA VAL A 603 -16.38 1.26 11.59
C VAL A 603 -15.86 -0.03 12.21
N GLY A 604 -16.01 -0.23 13.52
CA GLY A 604 -15.49 -1.39 14.24
C GLY A 604 -14.13 -1.11 14.92
N PRO A 605 -13.25 -2.13 15.09
CA PRO A 605 -12.00 -1.99 15.83
C PRO A 605 -10.97 -1.12 15.09
N VAL A 606 -10.66 0.06 15.66
CA VAL A 606 -9.67 1.01 15.15
C VAL A 606 -8.27 0.66 15.68
N ALA A 607 -7.25 0.66 14.82
CA ALA A 607 -5.86 0.45 15.23
C ALA A 607 -5.28 1.66 16.00
N THR A 608 -4.34 1.40 16.92
CA THR A 608 -3.67 2.45 17.71
C THR A 608 -2.15 2.38 17.56
N ALA A 609 -1.52 3.55 17.47
CA ALA A 609 -0.07 3.66 17.38
C ALA A 609 0.62 3.41 18.72
N THR A 610 1.87 2.93 18.67
CA THR A 610 2.74 2.80 19.85
C THR A 610 3.06 4.14 20.51
N ILE A 611 3.07 5.23 19.73
CA ILE A 611 3.19 6.62 20.19
C ILE A 611 1.79 7.22 20.14
N ASN A 612 1.10 7.26 21.29
CA ASN A 612 -0.28 7.74 21.42
C ASN A 612 -0.42 8.98 22.32
N THR A 613 0.68 9.73 22.48
CA THR A 613 0.73 11.02 23.19
C THR A 613 1.66 11.96 22.43
N THR A 614 1.34 13.26 22.43
CA THR A 614 2.07 14.28 21.66
C THR A 614 3.52 14.38 22.11
N VAL A 615 4.46 14.18 21.20
CA VAL A 615 5.90 14.29 21.49
C VAL A 615 6.36 15.75 21.48
N SER A 616 7.34 16.05 22.32
CA SER A 616 8.15 17.26 22.14
C SER A 616 9.08 17.09 20.95
N ALA A 617 9.23 18.13 20.13
CA ALA A 617 10.22 18.15 19.05
C ALA A 617 11.64 18.01 19.60
N THR A 618 12.50 17.32 18.85
CA THR A 618 13.95 17.26 19.08
C THR A 618 14.70 18.02 17.98
N PRO A 619 15.86 18.64 18.29
CA PRO A 619 16.71 19.31 17.30
C PRO A 619 17.04 18.43 16.10
N VAL A 620 16.84 18.96 14.90
CA VAL A 620 17.13 18.24 13.65
C VAL A 620 18.65 18.11 13.48
N PRO A 621 19.22 16.90 13.35
CA PRO A 621 20.66 16.73 13.17
C PRO A 621 21.16 17.45 11.92
N THR A 622 22.22 18.26 12.05
CA THR A 622 22.83 18.96 10.90
C THR A 622 23.36 18.02 9.83
N SER A 623 23.63 16.75 10.18
CA SER A 623 23.95 15.67 9.25
C SER A 623 22.79 15.25 8.34
N GLU A 624 21.53 15.48 8.74
CA GLU A 624 20.36 15.28 7.86
C GLU A 624 20.13 16.46 6.92
N LEU A 625 20.64 17.66 7.23
CA LEU A 625 20.49 18.87 6.42
C LEU A 625 21.54 18.97 5.29
N VAL A 626 22.29 17.90 5.05
CA VAL A 626 23.28 17.81 3.96
C VAL A 626 22.57 17.35 2.67
N PRO A 627 22.57 18.16 1.61
CA PRO A 627 21.98 17.76 0.33
C PRO A 627 22.77 16.60 -0.32
N PRO A 628 22.13 15.83 -1.22
CA PRO A 628 22.80 14.76 -1.97
C PRO A 628 23.95 15.30 -2.83
N PRO A 629 24.93 14.45 -3.20
CA PRO A 629 25.96 14.82 -4.16
C PRO A 629 25.34 15.15 -5.54
N PRO A 630 25.85 16.16 -6.26
CA PRO A 630 25.28 16.58 -7.54
C PRO A 630 25.42 15.48 -8.60
N LEU A 631 24.37 15.31 -9.42
CA LEU A 631 24.34 14.38 -10.55
C LEU A 631 25.42 14.67 -11.62
N PHE A 632 25.88 15.92 -11.71
CA PHE A 632 26.89 16.34 -12.66
C PHE A 632 28.28 15.92 -12.16
N TYR A 633 28.91 15.02 -12.91
CA TYR A 633 30.23 14.46 -12.59
C TYR A 633 31.25 15.53 -12.16
N SER A 634 32.01 15.22 -11.11
CA SER A 634 33.23 15.97 -10.81
C SER A 634 34.13 15.97 -12.05
N PRO A 635 34.58 17.15 -12.54
CA PRO A 635 35.33 17.24 -13.78
C PRO A 635 36.66 16.49 -13.66
N PHE A 636 36.75 15.36 -14.36
CA PHE A 636 37.99 14.62 -14.56
C PHE A 636 38.45 14.78 -16.02
N PRO A 637 39.66 15.29 -16.29
CA PRO A 637 40.68 15.73 -15.31
C PRO A 637 40.28 17.02 -14.58
N THR A 638 40.80 17.17 -13.35
CA THR A 638 40.64 18.35 -12.51
C THR A 638 41.07 19.62 -13.25
N GLY A 639 40.12 20.52 -13.47
CA GLY A 639 40.33 21.78 -14.20
C GLY A 639 39.48 21.95 -15.46
N ALA A 640 38.82 20.88 -15.96
CA ALA A 640 37.69 21.10 -16.85
C ALA A 640 36.59 21.85 -16.09
N GLN A 641 35.96 22.86 -16.72
CA GLN A 641 34.77 23.46 -16.15
C GLN A 641 33.61 22.47 -16.31
N ASN A 642 33.06 22.00 -15.18
CA ASN A 642 31.68 21.55 -15.18
C ASN A 642 30.85 22.73 -15.69
N PRO A 643 30.04 22.61 -16.76
CA PRO A 643 29.18 23.70 -17.20
C PRO A 643 28.21 24.02 -16.08
N ALA A 644 28.51 25.07 -15.31
CA ALA A 644 27.61 25.56 -14.29
C ALA A 644 26.24 25.77 -14.93
N ILE A 645 25.19 25.27 -14.28
CA ILE A 645 23.82 25.56 -14.67
C ILE A 645 23.72 27.09 -14.67
N MET A 646 23.68 27.69 -15.86
CA MET A 646 23.68 29.14 -15.97
C MET A 646 22.36 29.62 -15.38
N LYS A 647 22.41 30.24 -14.20
CA LYS A 647 21.25 30.91 -13.63
C LYS A 647 20.67 31.82 -14.70
N ASN A 648 19.40 31.65 -15.01
CA ASN A 648 18.73 32.61 -15.88
C ASN A 648 18.46 33.88 -15.08
N GLU A 649 19.26 34.93 -15.29
CA GLU A 649 19.13 36.19 -14.56
C GLU A 649 17.84 36.96 -14.90
N SER A 650 17.06 36.51 -15.90
CA SER A 650 15.70 37.02 -16.15
C SER A 650 14.60 36.29 -15.37
N TRP A 651 14.93 35.23 -14.61
CA TRP A 651 13.99 34.49 -13.77
C TRP A 651 14.13 34.88 -12.31
N LYS A 652 13.00 35.19 -11.68
CA LYS A 652 12.85 35.41 -10.24
C LYS A 652 11.44 35.05 -9.78
N PHE A 653 11.29 34.63 -8.53
CA PHE A 653 10.00 34.74 -7.84
C PHE A 653 9.82 36.19 -7.35
N PRO A 654 8.59 36.76 -7.41
CA PRO A 654 8.34 38.10 -6.88
C PRO A 654 8.55 38.12 -5.35
N SER A 655 8.96 39.27 -4.80
CA SER A 655 8.98 39.44 -3.33
C SER A 655 7.57 39.27 -2.77
N GLY A 656 7.45 38.53 -1.67
CA GLY A 656 6.19 38.09 -1.09
C GLY A 656 5.62 36.79 -1.66
N PHE A 657 6.27 36.15 -2.64
CA PHE A 657 5.83 34.84 -3.17
C PHE A 657 5.82 33.80 -2.05
N PHE A 658 4.64 33.24 -1.74
CA PHE A 658 4.52 32.24 -0.69
C PHE A 658 4.88 30.85 -1.21
N TRP A 659 5.67 30.10 -0.45
CA TRP A 659 6.03 28.73 -0.81
C TRP A 659 6.11 27.84 0.42
N GLY A 660 5.85 26.55 0.23
CA GLY A 660 5.59 25.67 1.37
C GLY A 660 5.31 24.22 0.98
N VAL A 661 4.80 23.48 1.96
CA VAL A 661 4.46 22.06 1.84
C VAL A 661 3.01 21.82 2.24
N ALA A 662 2.39 20.81 1.63
CA ALA A 662 0.99 20.47 1.84
C ALA A 662 0.79 19.10 2.50
N SER A 663 -0.33 18.95 3.23
CA SER A 663 -0.84 17.73 3.84
C SER A 663 -2.38 17.80 4.02
N ALA A 664 -2.99 16.65 4.33
CA ALA A 664 -4.42 16.55 4.64
C ALA A 664 -4.66 15.63 5.85
N ALA A 665 -5.59 16.03 6.72
CA ALA A 665 -5.83 15.41 8.02
C ALA A 665 -5.93 13.88 7.97
N TYR A 666 -6.88 13.35 7.20
CA TYR A 666 -7.10 11.90 7.11
C TYR A 666 -5.90 11.12 6.53
N GLN A 667 -5.08 11.77 5.70
CA GLN A 667 -3.94 11.14 5.04
C GLN A 667 -2.68 11.05 5.92
N ILE A 668 -2.53 11.95 6.92
CA ILE A 668 -1.32 12.06 7.74
C ILE A 668 -1.52 11.94 9.26
N GLU A 669 -2.64 12.42 9.83
CA GLU A 669 -2.79 12.57 11.28
C GLU A 669 -2.78 11.22 12.00
N GLY A 670 -3.57 10.25 11.51
CA GLY A 670 -3.90 9.05 12.27
C GLY A 670 -4.81 9.35 13.46
N ALA A 671 -4.60 8.64 14.56
CA ALA A 671 -5.32 8.83 15.83
C ALA A 671 -6.85 8.89 15.63
N ALA A 672 -7.40 8.00 14.79
CA ALA A 672 -8.73 8.16 14.20
C ALA A 672 -9.88 8.19 15.22
N GLN A 673 -9.76 7.51 16.36
CA GLN A 673 -10.74 7.50 17.45
C GLN A 673 -10.28 8.34 18.68
N ALA A 674 -9.14 9.04 18.59
CA ALA A 674 -8.59 9.79 19.71
C ALA A 674 -9.45 11.01 20.10
N GLU A 675 -9.43 11.35 21.39
CA GLU A 675 -9.89 12.64 21.94
C GLU A 675 -11.29 13.08 21.50
N GLY A 676 -12.19 12.11 21.28
CA GLY A 676 -13.58 12.35 20.92
C GLY A 676 -13.82 12.60 19.42
N ARG A 677 -12.87 12.30 18.52
CA ARG A 677 -13.11 12.30 17.07
C ARG A 677 -14.27 11.36 16.71
N GLY A 678 -15.17 11.81 15.84
CA GLY A 678 -16.18 10.96 15.19
C GLY A 678 -15.69 10.41 13.86
N PRO A 679 -16.29 9.32 13.35
CA PRO A 679 -15.88 8.76 12.08
C PRO A 679 -16.26 9.71 10.93
N SER A 680 -15.33 9.88 9.99
CA SER A 680 -15.63 10.38 8.65
C SER A 680 -16.17 9.24 7.78
N VAL A 681 -16.60 9.57 6.57
CA VAL A 681 -16.94 8.57 5.55
C VAL A 681 -15.74 7.66 5.21
N TRP A 682 -14.52 8.19 5.16
CA TRP A 682 -13.30 7.42 4.87
C TRP A 682 -12.97 6.37 5.94
N ASP A 683 -13.25 6.65 7.22
CA ASP A 683 -13.10 5.66 8.30
C ASP A 683 -13.99 4.43 8.07
N VAL A 684 -15.19 4.60 7.48
CA VAL A 684 -16.04 3.46 7.09
C VAL A 684 -15.52 2.78 5.83
N PHE A 685 -15.01 3.54 4.87
CA PHE A 685 -14.51 3.01 3.60
C PHE A 685 -13.36 2.01 3.81
N THR A 686 -12.34 2.38 4.57
CA THR A 686 -11.15 1.53 4.77
C THR A 686 -11.44 0.32 5.66
N HIS A 687 -12.48 0.34 6.51
CA HIS A 687 -12.83 -0.75 7.43
C HIS A 687 -13.91 -1.70 6.93
N ARG A 688 -14.96 -1.19 6.24
CA ARG A 688 -16.16 -1.97 5.91
C ARG A 688 -16.31 -2.34 4.44
N SER A 689 -15.51 -1.78 3.56
CA SER A 689 -15.56 -2.09 2.13
C SER A 689 -14.24 -2.70 1.68
N THR A 690 -14.20 -4.03 1.69
CA THR A 690 -13.06 -4.82 1.22
C THR A 690 -12.63 -4.40 -0.18
N SER A 691 -11.33 -4.18 -0.38
CA SER A 691 -10.74 -3.75 -1.66
C SER A 691 -11.07 -2.32 -2.12
N ILE A 692 -11.42 -1.38 -1.21
CA ILE A 692 -11.26 0.07 -1.52
C ILE A 692 -9.77 0.42 -1.52
N THR A 693 -9.06 0.14 -0.43
CA THR A 693 -7.62 0.35 -0.35
C THR A 693 -6.87 -0.87 -0.86
N VAL A 694 -5.84 -0.69 -1.70
CA VAL A 694 -5.16 -1.79 -2.42
C VAL A 694 -4.67 -2.93 -1.49
N ASN A 695 -4.23 -2.61 -0.26
CA ASN A 695 -3.82 -3.60 0.74
C ASN A 695 -4.85 -3.83 1.88
N ASN A 696 -6.02 -3.18 1.84
CA ASN A 696 -6.86 -2.90 3.02
C ASN A 696 -6.15 -2.01 4.08
N ASP A 697 -5.35 -1.05 3.62
CA ASP A 697 -4.75 0.00 4.45
C ASP A 697 -5.83 0.91 5.07
N THR A 698 -5.63 1.39 6.30
CA THR A 698 -6.56 2.30 7.01
C THR A 698 -5.89 3.61 7.44
N GLY A 699 -6.69 4.66 7.57
CA GLY A 699 -6.28 5.96 8.14
C GLY A 699 -6.17 5.98 9.67
N ASP A 700 -6.33 4.83 10.35
CA ASP A 700 -6.36 4.72 11.82
C ASP A 700 -5.13 5.35 12.50
N VAL A 701 -3.98 5.13 11.88
CA VAL A 701 -2.65 5.50 12.36
C VAL A 701 -1.94 6.48 11.41
N GLY A 702 -2.26 6.49 10.11
CA GLY A 702 -1.69 7.46 9.15
C GLY A 702 -0.16 7.51 9.18
N CYS A 703 0.39 8.73 9.16
CA CYS A 703 1.80 9.01 9.46
C CYS A 703 2.05 9.22 10.96
N ASN A 704 1.01 9.03 11.80
CA ASN A 704 0.94 9.37 13.22
C ASN A 704 1.24 10.85 13.51
N GLU A 705 0.97 11.75 12.56
CA GLU A 705 1.29 13.18 12.68
C GLU A 705 0.52 13.86 13.82
N TYR A 706 -0.68 13.38 14.19
CA TYR A 706 -1.46 13.89 15.33
C TYR A 706 -0.67 13.93 16.65
N TYR A 707 0.30 13.03 16.81
CA TYR A 707 1.21 12.97 17.96
C TYR A 707 2.65 13.42 17.64
N LEU A 708 2.98 13.67 16.37
CA LEU A 708 4.35 13.94 15.88
C LEU A 708 4.51 15.32 15.21
N TYR A 709 3.42 16.08 15.00
CA TYR A 709 3.39 17.35 14.27
C TYR A 709 4.46 18.34 14.74
N LYS A 710 4.80 18.39 16.03
CA LYS A 710 5.88 19.27 16.54
C LYS A 710 7.24 18.93 15.95
N GLN A 711 7.53 17.64 15.78
CA GLN A 711 8.76 17.18 15.14
C GLN A 711 8.74 17.43 13.63
N ASP A 712 7.58 17.27 12.98
CA ASP A 712 7.44 17.54 11.54
C ASP A 712 7.55 19.03 11.21
N ILE A 713 6.91 19.91 12.00
CA ILE A 713 7.07 21.37 11.91
C ILE A 713 8.53 21.78 12.13
N ALA A 714 9.22 21.19 13.11
CA ALA A 714 10.65 21.44 13.31
C ALA A 714 11.50 21.04 12.09
N ARG A 715 11.08 20.01 11.33
CA ARG A 715 11.75 19.57 10.09
C ARG A 715 11.44 20.48 8.90
N ILE A 716 10.22 21.00 8.79
CA ILE A 716 9.84 22.06 7.84
C ILE A 716 10.72 23.30 8.07
N ALA A 717 10.80 23.76 9.32
CA ALA A 717 11.57 24.95 9.71
C ALA A 717 13.09 24.79 9.54
N ALA A 718 13.64 23.59 9.79
CA ALA A 718 15.07 23.30 9.64
C ALA A 718 15.59 23.38 8.19
N LEU A 719 14.70 23.31 7.18
CA LEU A 719 15.05 23.59 5.78
C LEU A 719 14.80 25.05 5.34
N GLY A 720 14.17 25.86 6.21
CA GLY A 720 13.81 27.25 5.94
C GLY A 720 12.52 27.42 5.13
N VAL A 721 11.61 26.44 5.20
CA VAL A 721 10.33 26.45 4.48
C VAL A 721 9.32 27.36 5.21
N PRO A 722 8.81 28.45 4.59
CA PRO A 722 8.09 29.49 5.32
C PRO A 722 6.60 29.22 5.56
N TYR A 723 5.98 28.23 4.89
CA TYR A 723 4.56 27.89 5.05
C TYR A 723 4.31 26.38 5.17
N TYR A 724 3.36 26.00 6.02
CA TYR A 724 2.77 24.66 6.10
C TYR A 724 1.26 24.77 5.85
N SER A 725 0.77 24.05 4.85
CA SER A 725 -0.66 23.92 4.55
C SER A 725 -1.15 22.55 4.99
N PHE A 726 -2.14 22.53 5.87
CA PHE A 726 -2.78 21.31 6.37
C PHE A 726 -4.30 21.48 6.33
N SER A 727 -5.07 20.40 6.46
CA SER A 727 -6.52 20.49 6.66
C SER A 727 -6.90 20.25 8.12
N ILE A 728 -8.01 20.83 8.56
CA ILE A 728 -8.64 20.50 9.85
C ILE A 728 -9.69 19.41 9.60
N SER A 729 -9.67 18.34 10.40
CA SER A 729 -10.68 17.28 10.26
C SER A 729 -12.01 17.73 10.85
N TRP A 730 -13.03 17.85 10.00
CA TRP A 730 -14.38 18.28 10.44
C TRP A 730 -14.93 17.31 11.49
N SER A 731 -14.71 16.01 11.32
CA SER A 731 -15.17 15.00 12.28
C SER A 731 -14.40 14.98 13.62
N ARG A 732 -13.26 15.69 13.74
CA ARG A 732 -12.67 16.01 15.05
C ARG A 732 -13.43 17.12 15.75
N VAL A 733 -13.68 18.24 15.07
CA VAL A 733 -14.27 19.46 15.66
C VAL A 733 -15.75 19.27 15.97
N PHE A 734 -16.50 18.59 15.09
CA PHE A 734 -17.87 18.17 15.31
C PHE A 734 -17.98 16.65 15.08
N PRO A 735 -18.01 15.82 16.14
CA PRO A 735 -18.02 14.36 16.01
C PRO A 735 -19.25 13.79 15.27
N TYR A 736 -20.33 14.57 15.17
CA TYR A 736 -21.53 14.26 14.39
C TYR A 736 -21.73 15.26 13.23
N GLY A 737 -20.68 15.97 12.81
CA GLY A 737 -20.70 17.05 11.80
C GLY A 737 -21.39 18.35 12.25
N LYS A 738 -22.43 18.25 13.08
CA LYS A 738 -23.16 19.35 13.71
C LYS A 738 -23.40 19.11 15.20
N GLY A 739 -23.90 20.13 15.91
CA GLY A 739 -24.24 20.05 17.34
C GLY A 739 -23.07 20.45 18.27
N PRO A 740 -22.69 19.61 19.25
CA PRO A 740 -21.65 19.98 20.23
C PRO A 740 -20.25 20.01 19.61
N VAL A 741 -19.50 21.06 19.92
CA VAL A 741 -18.09 21.23 19.54
C VAL A 741 -17.19 20.42 20.48
N ASN A 742 -16.19 19.75 19.91
CA ASN A 742 -15.12 19.10 20.65
C ASN A 742 -13.96 20.08 20.94
N GLU A 743 -13.87 20.57 22.18
CA GLU A 743 -12.82 21.51 22.59
C GLU A 743 -11.41 20.85 22.62
N LEU A 744 -11.28 19.52 22.78
CA LEU A 744 -9.97 18.85 22.69
C LEU A 744 -9.40 18.91 21.27
N ALA A 745 -10.25 18.68 20.26
CA ALA A 745 -9.89 18.90 18.87
C ALA A 745 -9.46 20.35 18.61
N LEU A 746 -10.17 21.32 19.20
CA LEU A 746 -9.78 22.73 19.06
C LEU A 746 -8.42 23.04 19.70
N GLN A 747 -8.12 22.43 20.85
CA GLN A 747 -6.84 22.57 21.55
C GLN A 747 -5.68 21.91 20.81
N HIS A 748 -5.90 20.76 20.17
CA HIS A 748 -4.91 20.13 19.29
C HIS A 748 -4.48 21.06 18.15
N TYR A 749 -5.43 21.60 17.38
CA TYR A 749 -5.09 22.51 16.28
C TYR A 749 -4.58 23.88 16.75
N ASP A 750 -4.95 24.35 17.95
CA ASP A 750 -4.31 25.52 18.58
C ASP A 750 -2.81 25.28 18.80
N ASP A 751 -2.43 24.14 19.38
CA ASP A 751 -1.04 23.79 19.69
C ASP A 751 -0.23 23.47 18.42
N LEU A 752 -0.85 22.90 17.38
CA LEU A 752 -0.26 22.73 16.05
C LEU A 752 0.03 24.10 15.40
N ILE A 753 -0.95 25.00 15.39
CA ILE A 753 -0.82 26.36 14.82
C ILE A 753 0.20 27.20 15.61
N ASP A 754 0.19 27.14 16.93
CA ASP A 754 1.14 27.88 17.77
C ASP A 754 2.55 27.27 17.68
N THR A 755 2.69 25.96 17.47
CA THR A 755 3.98 25.34 17.15
C THR A 755 4.50 25.79 15.79
N CYS A 756 3.66 25.89 14.75
CA CYS A 756 4.05 26.49 13.46
C CYS A 756 4.64 27.89 13.68
N LEU A 757 3.89 28.77 14.35
CA LEU A 757 4.30 30.16 14.62
C LEU A 757 5.57 30.24 15.49
N GLN A 758 5.74 29.36 16.48
CA GLN A 758 6.95 29.27 17.31
C GLN A 758 8.20 28.95 16.48
N TYR A 759 8.06 28.07 15.47
CA TYR A 759 9.14 27.66 14.57
C TYR A 759 9.29 28.60 13.34
N GLY A 760 8.55 29.71 13.29
CA GLY A 760 8.60 30.68 12.19
C GLY A 760 7.86 30.24 10.91
N VAL A 761 7.17 29.10 10.95
CA VAL A 761 6.37 28.57 9.84
C VAL A 761 4.97 29.17 9.90
N LYS A 762 4.50 29.73 8.79
CA LYS A 762 3.15 30.31 8.70
C LYS A 762 2.12 29.22 8.39
N PRO A 763 1.05 29.07 9.18
CA PRO A 763 -0.01 28.11 8.88
C PRO A 763 -0.93 28.62 7.76
N MET A 764 -1.27 27.72 6.86
CA MET A 764 -2.42 27.77 5.95
C MET A 764 -3.37 26.62 6.29
N VAL A 765 -4.69 26.84 6.17
CA VAL A 765 -5.69 25.86 6.59
C VAL A 765 -6.73 25.58 5.50
N THR A 766 -6.89 24.31 5.16
CA THR A 766 -8.04 23.80 4.40
C THR A 766 -9.15 23.35 5.36
N LEU A 767 -10.37 23.89 5.22
CA LEU A 767 -11.50 23.54 6.11
C LEU A 767 -12.08 22.15 5.83
N PHE A 768 -12.17 21.75 4.55
CA PHE A 768 -12.70 20.44 4.15
C PHE A 768 -11.81 19.77 3.11
N HIS A 769 -11.36 18.55 3.43
CA HIS A 769 -10.48 17.75 2.57
C HIS A 769 -11.01 16.32 2.44
N TRP A 770 -12.24 16.21 1.93
CA TRP A 770 -12.96 14.96 1.61
C TRP A 770 -13.39 14.11 2.82
N ASP A 771 -12.95 14.42 4.04
CA ASP A 771 -13.21 13.67 5.28
C ASP A 771 -14.58 13.98 5.91
N LEU A 772 -15.65 13.92 5.11
CA LEU A 772 -17.01 14.28 5.53
C LEU A 772 -17.43 13.49 6.78
N PRO A 773 -17.96 14.14 7.84
CA PRO A 773 -18.48 13.43 9.01
C PRO A 773 -19.58 12.45 8.63
N LEU A 774 -19.41 11.18 9.00
CA LEU A 774 -20.27 10.07 8.60
C LEU A 774 -21.75 10.30 8.97
N TYR A 775 -22.00 11.05 10.03
CA TYR A 775 -23.35 11.38 10.49
C TYR A 775 -24.16 12.13 9.43
N LEU A 776 -23.60 13.19 8.84
CA LEU A 776 -24.27 13.99 7.81
C LEU A 776 -24.53 13.17 6.52
N GLN A 777 -23.58 12.29 6.19
CA GLN A 777 -23.71 11.34 5.08
C GLN A 777 -24.87 10.35 5.28
N ASN A 778 -25.08 9.88 6.52
CA ASN A 778 -26.14 8.92 6.87
C ASN A 778 -27.50 9.58 7.19
N GLU A 779 -27.51 10.84 7.62
CA GLU A 779 -28.73 11.57 7.99
C GLU A 779 -29.50 12.08 6.77
N TYR A 780 -28.81 12.77 5.86
CA TYR A 780 -29.43 13.41 4.68
C TYR A 780 -28.66 13.21 3.36
N GLY A 781 -27.63 12.35 3.33
CA GLY A 781 -26.83 12.10 2.14
C GLY A 781 -25.65 13.07 1.93
N GLY A 782 -25.30 13.86 2.95
CA GLY A 782 -24.17 14.80 2.90
C GLY A 782 -24.30 15.83 1.77
N TRP A 783 -23.28 15.92 0.90
CA TRP A 783 -23.24 16.91 -0.19
C TRP A 783 -24.37 16.77 -1.23
N LEU A 784 -25.19 15.72 -1.20
CA LEU A 784 -26.39 15.63 -2.04
C LEU A 784 -27.59 16.45 -1.53
N SER A 785 -27.54 17.00 -0.31
CA SER A 785 -28.60 17.84 0.28
C SER A 785 -28.14 19.27 0.51
N GLU A 786 -29.06 20.24 0.37
CA GLU A 786 -28.83 21.65 0.69
C GLU A 786 -28.51 21.88 2.18
N GLU A 787 -28.95 20.98 3.07
CA GLU A 787 -28.68 21.04 4.52
C GLU A 787 -27.17 21.12 4.85
N ILE A 788 -26.31 20.55 3.98
CA ILE A 788 -24.85 20.57 4.15
C ILE A 788 -24.26 22.00 4.18
N VAL A 789 -24.92 22.96 3.52
CA VAL A 789 -24.47 24.35 3.43
C VAL A 789 -24.48 24.97 4.83
N GLY A 790 -25.59 24.84 5.55
CA GLY A 790 -25.73 25.37 6.91
C GLY A 790 -24.79 24.72 7.92
N ASP A 791 -24.64 23.39 7.85
CA ASP A 791 -23.73 22.65 8.73
C ASP A 791 -22.25 22.99 8.47
N PHE A 792 -21.83 23.09 7.20
CA PHE A 792 -20.47 23.49 6.84
C PHE A 792 -20.16 24.94 7.27
N VAL A 793 -21.11 25.86 7.07
CA VAL A 793 -20.96 27.27 7.48
C VAL A 793 -20.92 27.40 9.01
N ALA A 794 -21.68 26.60 9.75
CA ALA A 794 -21.60 26.53 11.21
C ALA A 794 -20.24 26.01 11.70
N TYR A 795 -19.68 25.00 11.02
CA TYR A 795 -18.33 24.49 11.27
C TYR A 795 -17.25 25.54 10.97
N ALA A 796 -17.29 26.13 9.77
CA ALA A 796 -16.39 27.20 9.35
C ALA A 796 -16.39 28.37 10.36
N LYS A 797 -17.56 28.75 10.90
CA LYS A 797 -17.69 29.80 11.91
C LYS A 797 -16.89 29.54 13.18
N VAL A 798 -16.86 28.29 13.67
CA VAL A 798 -16.09 27.91 14.87
C VAL A 798 -14.60 27.96 14.56
N VAL A 799 -14.17 27.38 13.43
CA VAL A 799 -12.76 27.31 13.04
C VAL A 799 -12.18 28.70 12.75
N PHE A 800 -12.88 29.53 11.95
CA PHE A 800 -12.51 30.93 11.74
C PHE A 800 -12.52 31.74 13.05
N GLY A 801 -13.49 31.50 13.93
CA GLY A 801 -13.59 32.18 15.22
C GLY A 801 -12.46 31.84 16.19
N ARG A 802 -11.85 30.65 16.08
CA ARG A 802 -10.75 30.21 16.93
C ARG A 802 -9.37 30.60 16.41
N TYR A 803 -9.12 30.44 15.09
CA TYR A 803 -7.77 30.58 14.51
C TYR A 803 -7.62 31.74 13.51
N GLY A 804 -8.67 32.51 13.25
CA GLY A 804 -8.72 33.56 12.21
C GLY A 804 -7.68 34.68 12.34
N ASN A 805 -7.10 34.86 13.52
CA ASN A 805 -6.02 35.81 13.82
C ASN A 805 -4.60 35.20 13.71
N LYS A 806 -4.48 33.87 13.59
CA LYS A 806 -3.21 33.12 13.50
C LYS A 806 -2.93 32.62 12.09
N VAL A 807 -3.97 32.24 11.35
CA VAL A 807 -3.87 31.62 10.01
C VAL A 807 -3.81 32.67 8.90
N SER A 808 -2.87 32.49 7.97
CA SER A 808 -2.55 33.46 6.93
C SER A 808 -3.34 33.28 5.62
N HIS A 809 -3.60 32.02 5.24
CA HIS A 809 -4.38 31.65 4.05
C HIS A 809 -5.37 30.53 4.39
N TRP A 810 -6.58 30.64 3.87
CA TRP A 810 -7.69 29.73 4.08
C TRP A 810 -8.20 29.17 2.76
N PHE A 811 -8.42 27.85 2.72
CA PHE A 811 -9.08 27.18 1.61
C PHE A 811 -10.36 26.52 2.14
N THR A 812 -11.54 26.83 1.59
CA THR A 812 -12.78 26.25 2.13
C THR A 812 -12.90 24.76 1.79
N VAL A 813 -12.51 24.37 0.57
CA VAL A 813 -12.72 23.03 0.01
C VAL A 813 -11.52 22.66 -0.86
N ASN A 814 -11.12 21.38 -0.82
CA ASN A 814 -10.10 20.77 -1.68
C ASN A 814 -10.71 20.05 -2.89
N GLU A 815 -10.13 20.23 -4.08
CA GLU A 815 -10.41 19.49 -5.33
C GLU A 815 -11.90 19.08 -5.54
N PRO A 816 -12.85 20.03 -5.66
CA PRO A 816 -14.27 19.71 -5.71
C PRO A 816 -14.69 18.99 -7.00
N ILE A 817 -13.88 19.02 -8.05
CA ILE A 817 -14.10 18.25 -9.29
C ILE A 817 -13.92 16.76 -9.02
N VAL A 818 -12.92 16.38 -8.19
CA VAL A 818 -12.58 14.98 -7.91
C VAL A 818 -13.61 14.36 -6.96
N PHE A 819 -13.74 14.90 -5.73
CA PHE A 819 -14.58 14.21 -4.75
C PHE A 819 -16.05 14.22 -5.15
N CYS A 820 -16.58 15.31 -5.71
CA CYS A 820 -17.94 15.29 -6.26
C CYS A 820 -18.06 14.37 -7.49
N GLY A 821 -17.01 14.26 -8.31
CA GLY A 821 -16.97 13.37 -9.48
C GLY A 821 -17.26 11.90 -9.16
N GLU A 822 -16.92 11.44 -7.95
CA GLU A 822 -17.19 10.09 -7.45
C GLU A 822 -18.22 10.03 -6.29
N TYR A 823 -18.90 11.15 -5.98
CA TYR A 823 -19.79 11.23 -4.81
C TYR A 823 -21.21 10.69 -5.09
N PRO A 824 -21.80 9.87 -4.19
CA PRO A 824 -21.22 9.33 -2.95
C PRO A 824 -20.26 8.14 -3.18
N TYR A 825 -19.06 8.25 -2.62
CA TYR A 825 -18.06 7.18 -2.61
C TYR A 825 -18.36 6.17 -1.46
N PRO A 826 -17.90 4.92 -1.55
CA PRO A 826 -17.70 4.20 -2.82
C PRO A 826 -19.06 4.00 -3.49
N LYS A 827 -19.05 3.88 -4.81
CA LYS A 827 -20.29 3.78 -5.58
C LYS A 827 -21.17 2.60 -5.11
N ASN A 828 -22.47 2.87 -4.96
CA ASN A 828 -23.54 1.97 -4.47
C ASN A 828 -23.57 1.67 -2.95
N TYR A 829 -22.65 2.19 -2.12
CA TYR A 829 -22.69 1.92 -0.68
C TYR A 829 -23.81 2.72 0.01
N PHE A 830 -23.84 4.04 -0.19
CA PHE A 830 -24.94 4.90 0.26
C PHE A 830 -26.13 4.81 -0.71
N SER A 831 -26.92 3.74 -0.55
CA SER A 831 -28.03 3.38 -1.44
C SER A 831 -29.35 4.13 -1.17
N ALA A 832 -29.40 5.01 -0.17
CA ALA A 832 -30.57 5.81 0.19
C ALA A 832 -30.67 7.14 -0.60
N VAL A 833 -30.42 7.08 -1.92
CA VAL A 833 -30.33 8.27 -2.80
C VAL A 833 -31.41 8.23 -3.87
N THR A 834 -32.11 9.36 -4.07
CA THR A 834 -33.17 9.53 -5.08
C THR A 834 -32.69 10.15 -6.39
N ILE A 835 -31.52 10.80 -6.38
CA ILE A 835 -30.86 11.40 -7.54
C ILE A 835 -30.17 10.28 -8.34
N ALA A 836 -30.25 10.31 -9.67
CA ALA A 836 -29.60 9.31 -10.52
C ALA A 836 -28.05 9.43 -10.48
N ASP A 837 -27.35 8.30 -10.55
CA ASP A 837 -25.88 8.21 -10.45
C ASP A 837 -25.09 9.19 -11.33
N ALA A 838 -25.57 9.47 -12.54
CA ALA A 838 -24.91 10.38 -13.48
C ALA A 838 -24.99 11.86 -13.02
N ASP A 839 -25.99 12.18 -12.20
CA ASP A 839 -26.38 13.52 -11.81
C ASP A 839 -25.92 13.90 -10.40
N GLN A 840 -25.70 12.91 -9.51
CA GLN A 840 -25.28 13.07 -8.11
C GLN A 840 -24.11 14.06 -7.94
N LYS A 841 -23.11 13.98 -8.82
CA LYS A 841 -21.95 14.90 -8.84
C LYS A 841 -22.32 16.36 -9.02
N TYR A 842 -23.35 16.67 -9.80
CA TYR A 842 -23.78 18.05 -10.06
C TYR A 842 -24.52 18.66 -8.86
N PHE A 843 -25.32 17.85 -8.14
CA PHE A 843 -25.90 18.25 -6.85
C PHE A 843 -24.80 18.52 -5.82
N CYS A 844 -23.80 17.64 -5.72
CA CYS A 844 -22.61 17.86 -4.88
C CYS A 844 -21.91 19.19 -5.21
N GLY A 845 -21.57 19.44 -6.48
CA GLY A 845 -20.90 20.68 -6.88
C GLY A 845 -21.77 21.95 -6.68
N HIS A 846 -23.10 21.83 -6.77
CA HIS A 846 -24.03 22.94 -6.49
C HIS A 846 -23.97 23.34 -5.01
N HIS A 847 -24.12 22.40 -4.08
CA HIS A 847 -24.06 22.68 -2.65
C HIS A 847 -22.64 23.08 -2.20
N VAL A 848 -21.59 22.52 -2.80
CA VAL A 848 -20.20 22.93 -2.56
C VAL A 848 -19.96 24.40 -2.94
N LEU A 849 -20.49 24.87 -4.08
CA LEU A 849 -20.39 26.28 -4.48
C LEU A 849 -21.10 27.21 -3.49
N LEU A 850 -22.29 26.84 -3.02
CA LEU A 850 -23.03 27.60 -2.01
C LEU A 850 -22.29 27.62 -0.66
N ALA A 851 -21.83 26.46 -0.18
CA ALA A 851 -21.10 26.30 1.08
C ALA A 851 -19.77 27.04 1.10
N HIS A 852 -19.00 26.99 0.00
CA HIS A 852 -17.81 27.81 -0.20
C HIS A 852 -18.14 29.31 -0.11
N SER A 853 -19.20 29.74 -0.81
CA SER A 853 -19.57 31.15 -0.93
C SER A 853 -20.03 31.74 0.40
N GLU A 854 -20.90 31.04 1.13
CA GLU A 854 -21.32 31.47 2.46
C GLU A 854 -20.15 31.48 3.45
N ALA A 855 -19.28 30.46 3.45
CA ALA A 855 -18.10 30.43 4.30
C ALA A 855 -17.14 31.61 3.98
N TYR A 856 -16.93 31.95 2.70
CA TYR A 856 -16.16 33.12 2.31
C TYR A 856 -16.78 34.42 2.84
N ARG A 857 -18.07 34.66 2.58
CA ARG A 857 -18.75 35.89 3.03
C ARG A 857 -18.76 35.98 4.56
N LEU A 858 -18.95 34.86 5.26
CA LEU A 858 -18.85 34.76 6.71
C LEU A 858 -17.46 35.16 7.21
N GLY A 859 -16.39 34.56 6.68
CA GLY A 859 -15.01 34.86 7.05
C GLY A 859 -14.67 36.34 6.84
N LYS A 860 -15.06 36.92 5.70
CA LYS A 860 -14.91 38.37 5.47
C LYS A 860 -15.76 39.21 6.43
N SER A 861 -16.99 38.81 6.77
CA SER A 861 -17.81 39.52 7.77
C SER A 861 -17.25 39.45 9.20
N MET A 862 -16.48 38.40 9.51
CA MET A 862 -15.78 38.22 10.78
C MET A 862 -14.47 39.02 10.86
N GLY A 863 -14.08 39.73 9.79
CA GLY A 863 -12.87 40.55 9.75
C GLY A 863 -11.58 39.74 9.55
N LEU A 864 -11.64 38.59 8.88
CA LEU A 864 -10.45 37.82 8.55
C LEU A 864 -9.57 38.59 7.54
N ASN A 865 -8.38 38.98 7.99
CA ASN A 865 -7.37 39.67 7.18
C ASN A 865 -6.60 38.74 6.23
N GLY A 866 -6.67 37.41 6.44
CA GLY A 866 -6.07 36.41 5.55
C GLY A 866 -6.83 36.25 4.23
N THR A 867 -6.18 35.61 3.25
CA THR A 867 -6.87 35.24 2.01
C THR A 867 -7.81 34.07 2.26
N ILE A 868 -8.96 34.05 1.60
CA ILE A 868 -9.91 32.95 1.58
C ILE A 868 -10.17 32.60 0.12
N ALA A 869 -10.00 31.33 -0.23
CA ALA A 869 -10.25 30.79 -1.56
C ALA A 869 -10.80 29.34 -1.43
N PHE A 870 -10.81 28.60 -2.53
CA PHE A 870 -10.97 27.15 -2.56
C PHE A 870 -10.00 26.59 -3.61
N LYS A 871 -9.56 25.34 -3.44
CA LYS A 871 -8.59 24.72 -4.34
C LYS A 871 -9.33 24.00 -5.46
N THR A 872 -9.11 24.42 -6.69
CA THR A 872 -9.54 23.71 -7.91
C THR A 872 -8.42 22.78 -8.39
N ASN A 873 -8.68 21.89 -9.35
CA ASN A 873 -7.64 21.00 -9.85
C ASN A 873 -7.84 20.57 -11.30
N GLY A 874 -6.80 19.96 -11.88
CA GLY A 874 -6.79 19.55 -13.28
C GLY A 874 -5.48 19.90 -13.98
N GLY A 875 -5.60 20.49 -15.16
CA GLY A 875 -4.46 20.64 -16.07
C GLY A 875 -4.82 21.17 -17.45
N TYR A 876 -3.79 21.55 -18.22
CA TYR A 876 -3.98 22.10 -19.55
C TYR A 876 -4.60 21.09 -20.51
N LYS A 877 -5.57 21.56 -21.30
CA LYS A 877 -6.37 20.73 -22.20
C LYS A 877 -5.89 20.90 -23.63
N ILE A 878 -4.97 20.01 -24.01
CA ILE A 878 -4.30 20.07 -25.31
C ILE A 878 -5.23 19.40 -26.33
N PRO A 879 -5.63 20.06 -27.44
CA PRO A 879 -6.38 19.36 -28.49
C PRO A 879 -5.51 18.26 -29.10
N LEU A 880 -6.04 17.03 -29.18
CA LEU A 880 -5.30 15.88 -29.71
C LEU A 880 -4.95 16.07 -31.20
N THR A 881 -5.85 16.68 -31.97
CA THR A 881 -5.62 17.12 -33.34
C THR A 881 -6.11 18.56 -33.55
N ASN A 882 -5.67 19.22 -34.62
CA ASN A 882 -6.13 20.56 -34.99
C ASN A 882 -7.53 20.55 -35.65
N SER A 883 -8.43 19.66 -35.22
CA SER A 883 -9.80 19.57 -35.75
C SER A 883 -10.75 20.53 -35.01
N THR A 884 -11.84 20.91 -35.69
CA THR A 884 -12.93 21.70 -35.07
C THR A 884 -13.62 20.94 -33.93
N ASP A 885 -13.64 19.61 -34.04
CA ASP A 885 -14.41 18.74 -33.17
C ASP A 885 -13.61 18.49 -31.87
N ASP A 886 -12.29 18.34 -31.95
CA ASP A 886 -11.41 18.33 -30.78
C ASP A 886 -11.38 19.71 -30.11
N ALA A 887 -11.41 20.81 -30.86
CA ALA A 887 -11.50 22.15 -30.27
C ALA A 887 -12.82 22.36 -29.50
N LEU A 888 -13.94 21.84 -30.02
CA LEU A 888 -15.22 21.83 -29.31
C LEU A 888 -15.17 20.90 -28.07
N ALA A 889 -14.54 19.72 -28.19
CA ALA A 889 -14.36 18.81 -27.07
C ALA A 889 -13.49 19.39 -25.96
N VAL A 890 -12.41 20.12 -26.30
CA VAL A 890 -11.59 20.90 -25.36
C VAL A 890 -12.42 21.96 -24.64
N GLN A 891 -13.26 22.73 -25.36
CA GLN A 891 -14.13 23.70 -24.69
C GLN A 891 -15.13 23.03 -23.74
N ARG A 892 -15.75 21.92 -24.14
CA ARG A 892 -16.62 21.16 -23.24
C ARG A 892 -15.85 20.57 -22.05
N ALA A 893 -14.60 20.16 -22.25
CA ALA A 893 -13.73 19.71 -21.17
C ALA A 893 -13.36 20.83 -20.19
N TRP A 894 -13.25 22.10 -20.63
CA TRP A 894 -13.13 23.24 -19.72
C TRP A 894 -14.45 23.50 -18.97
N ASP A 895 -15.58 23.59 -19.68
CA ASP A 895 -16.91 23.85 -19.08
C ASP A 895 -17.31 22.82 -18.00
N PHE A 896 -16.95 21.55 -18.17
CA PHE A 896 -17.34 20.46 -17.27
C PHE A 896 -16.31 20.10 -16.18
N ASN A 897 -15.11 20.68 -16.19
CA ASN A 897 -14.08 20.45 -15.16
C ASN A 897 -13.77 21.77 -14.41
N GLU A 898 -12.70 22.48 -14.74
CA GLU A 898 -12.28 23.71 -14.04
C GLU A 898 -13.34 24.81 -14.13
N GLY A 899 -13.92 25.01 -15.31
CA GLY A 899 -14.95 26.02 -15.56
C GLY A 899 -16.23 25.82 -14.74
N TRP A 900 -16.55 24.59 -14.35
CA TRP A 900 -17.71 24.26 -13.50
C TRP A 900 -17.72 25.09 -12.22
N PHE A 901 -16.56 25.19 -11.56
CA PHE A 901 -16.40 25.95 -10.32
C PHE A 901 -15.80 27.34 -10.55
N ALA A 902 -14.97 27.52 -11.59
CA ALA A 902 -14.29 28.78 -11.84
C ALA A 902 -15.17 29.87 -12.49
N ASN A 903 -16.08 29.53 -13.42
CA ASN A 903 -16.98 30.53 -14.00
C ASN A 903 -17.91 31.19 -12.96
N PRO A 904 -18.55 30.42 -12.04
CA PRO A 904 -19.34 31.02 -10.97
C PRO A 904 -18.53 31.97 -10.10
N VAL A 905 -17.35 31.56 -9.61
CA VAL A 905 -16.60 32.34 -8.62
C VAL A 905 -15.85 33.53 -9.21
N TYR A 906 -15.27 33.41 -10.41
CA TYR A 906 -14.37 34.44 -10.97
C TYR A 906 -14.98 35.32 -12.08
N LEU A 907 -16.15 34.98 -12.64
CA LEU A 907 -16.73 35.71 -13.77
C LEU A 907 -18.10 36.35 -13.50
N ASN A 908 -19.11 35.56 -13.11
CA ASN A 908 -20.50 36.04 -13.16
C ASN A 908 -21.49 35.40 -12.17
N GLY A 909 -21.06 34.50 -11.29
CA GLY A 909 -21.93 33.76 -10.37
C GLY A 909 -22.71 32.59 -10.98
N ASP A 910 -22.54 32.31 -12.27
CA ASP A 910 -23.34 31.34 -13.04
C ASP A 910 -22.45 30.26 -13.71
N TYR A 911 -23.04 29.12 -14.04
CA TYR A 911 -22.34 28.00 -14.67
C TYR A 911 -21.87 28.34 -16.11
N PRO A 912 -20.77 27.72 -16.60
CA PRO A 912 -20.35 27.84 -18.00
C PRO A 912 -21.39 27.19 -18.93
N THR A 913 -21.54 27.72 -20.14
CA THR A 913 -22.69 27.48 -21.03
C THR A 913 -23.03 25.99 -21.21
N TYR A 914 -22.07 25.15 -21.58
CA TYR A 914 -22.34 23.76 -21.91
C TYR A 914 -22.67 22.89 -20.70
N LEU A 915 -22.20 23.26 -19.51
CA LEU A 915 -22.61 22.65 -18.26
C LEU A 915 -24.01 23.16 -17.86
N LYS A 916 -24.23 24.47 -17.95
CA LYS A 916 -25.49 25.12 -17.60
C LYS A 916 -26.68 24.52 -18.35
N ASP A 917 -26.53 24.35 -19.67
CA ASP A 917 -27.52 23.71 -20.54
C ASP A 917 -27.91 22.31 -20.05
N TYR A 918 -27.02 21.61 -19.34
CA TYR A 918 -27.32 20.32 -18.71
C TYR A 918 -27.95 20.47 -17.32
N VAL A 919 -27.29 21.17 -16.39
CA VAL A 919 -27.72 21.21 -14.98
C VAL A 919 -29.06 21.93 -14.79
N SER A 920 -29.43 22.84 -15.70
CA SER A 920 -30.77 23.43 -15.75
C SER A 920 -31.87 22.37 -15.99
N THR A 921 -31.57 21.27 -16.69
CA THR A 921 -32.53 20.14 -16.87
C THR A 921 -32.74 19.33 -15.59
N LEU A 922 -31.80 19.39 -14.66
CA LEU A 922 -31.88 18.80 -13.31
C LEU A 922 -32.59 19.72 -12.30
N GLY A 923 -32.95 20.94 -12.70
CA GLY A 923 -33.47 21.99 -11.81
C GLY A 923 -32.38 22.75 -11.03
N LEU A 924 -31.10 22.51 -11.30
CA LEU A 924 -29.97 23.13 -10.61
C LEU A 924 -29.61 24.49 -11.25
N GLU A 925 -30.48 25.48 -11.10
CA GLU A 925 -30.21 26.87 -11.47
C GLU A 925 -30.00 27.73 -10.22
N PHE A 926 -28.91 28.51 -10.18
CA PHE A 926 -28.76 29.54 -9.15
C PHE A 926 -29.80 30.67 -9.34
N THR A 927 -30.45 31.05 -8.25
CA THR A 927 -31.25 32.29 -8.17
C THR A 927 -30.38 33.54 -8.32
N ALA A 928 -30.98 34.71 -8.59
CA ALA A 928 -30.24 35.96 -8.71
C ALA A 928 -29.41 36.29 -7.45
N ASP A 929 -29.96 36.00 -6.27
CA ASP A 929 -29.28 36.23 -4.99
C ASP A 929 -28.13 35.23 -4.77
N GLN A 930 -28.29 33.96 -5.17
CA GLN A 930 -27.19 32.97 -5.15
C GLN A 930 -26.06 33.36 -6.13
N LYS A 931 -26.38 33.89 -7.32
CA LYS A 931 -25.34 34.39 -8.25
C LYS A 931 -24.56 35.57 -7.66
N ALA A 932 -25.26 36.49 -7.00
CA ALA A 932 -24.63 37.61 -6.28
C ALA A 932 -23.81 37.14 -5.05
N LEU A 933 -24.27 36.07 -4.37
CA LEU A 933 -23.56 35.42 -3.28
C LEU A 933 -22.24 34.80 -3.73
N ILE A 934 -22.25 34.06 -4.85
CA ILE A 934 -21.10 33.29 -5.39
C ILE A 934 -20.08 34.17 -6.14
N ASN A 935 -20.51 35.22 -6.85
CA ASN A 935 -19.59 35.99 -7.69
C ASN A 935 -18.54 36.76 -6.85
N GLY A 936 -17.25 36.47 -7.05
CA GLY A 936 -16.15 37.06 -6.28
C GLY A 936 -16.04 36.54 -4.85
N THR A 937 -16.06 35.21 -4.65
CA THR A 937 -15.85 34.54 -3.34
C THR A 937 -14.47 33.90 -3.16
N ALA A 938 -13.47 34.34 -3.92
CA ALA A 938 -12.08 33.94 -3.70
C ALA A 938 -11.14 35.15 -3.90
N ASP A 939 -10.21 35.37 -2.96
CA ASP A 939 -9.23 36.46 -3.07
C ASP A 939 -8.13 36.17 -4.11
N LEU A 940 -7.79 34.89 -4.31
CA LEU A 940 -6.79 34.38 -5.25
C LEU A 940 -7.31 33.11 -5.93
N PHE A 941 -6.77 32.76 -7.10
CA PHE A 941 -7.10 31.51 -7.79
C PHE A 941 -6.16 30.39 -7.30
N ALA A 942 -6.66 29.42 -6.54
CA ALA A 942 -5.87 28.28 -6.08
C ALA A 942 -6.12 27.05 -6.96
N HIS A 943 -5.05 26.44 -7.48
CA HIS A 943 -5.13 25.29 -8.37
C HIS A 943 -4.08 24.21 -8.07
N ASP A 944 -4.55 22.97 -8.00
CA ASP A 944 -3.78 21.76 -7.76
C ASP A 944 -3.40 21.16 -9.12
N ALA A 945 -2.19 21.48 -9.58
CA ALA A 945 -1.85 21.60 -11.00
C ALA A 945 -0.89 20.50 -11.49
N TYR A 946 -1.15 19.26 -11.10
CA TYR A 946 -0.19 18.16 -11.18
C TYR A 946 0.34 17.80 -12.58
N THR A 947 -0.50 17.86 -13.62
CA THR A 947 -0.23 17.24 -14.94
C THR A 947 -0.96 17.99 -16.08
N SER A 948 -0.96 17.44 -17.28
CA SER A 948 -1.78 17.89 -18.42
C SER A 948 -2.07 16.69 -19.35
N SER A 949 -3.08 16.81 -20.21
CA SER A 949 -3.55 15.70 -21.06
C SER A 949 -3.99 16.19 -22.43
N PHE A 950 -4.00 15.28 -23.41
CA PHE A 950 -4.67 15.51 -24.68
C PHE A 950 -6.17 15.24 -24.53
N TYR A 951 -7.00 16.04 -25.19
CA TYR A 951 -8.45 15.93 -25.23
C TYR A 951 -8.94 15.88 -26.68
N MET A 952 -9.99 15.10 -26.92
CA MET A 952 -10.50 14.76 -28.24
C MET A 952 -12.02 14.62 -28.25
N ALA A 953 -12.62 14.74 -29.44
CA ALA A 953 -14.02 14.36 -29.65
C ALA A 953 -14.24 12.84 -29.48
N PRO A 954 -15.44 12.40 -29.09
CA PRO A 954 -15.83 11.00 -29.19
C PRO A 954 -15.79 10.50 -30.65
N ASP A 955 -15.57 9.20 -30.89
CA ASP A 955 -15.46 8.60 -32.23
C ASP A 955 -16.66 8.89 -33.17
N GLY A 956 -17.85 9.12 -32.62
CA GLY A 956 -19.06 9.50 -33.36
C GLY A 956 -19.26 11.01 -33.54
N GLY A 957 -18.34 11.84 -33.06
CA GLY A 957 -18.46 13.29 -32.94
C GLY A 957 -19.29 13.73 -31.72
N VAL A 958 -19.05 14.97 -31.28
CA VAL A 958 -19.73 15.59 -30.11
C VAL A 958 -21.26 15.58 -30.28
N ALA A 959 -21.76 15.86 -31.49
CA ALA A 959 -23.19 15.92 -31.78
C ALA A 959 -23.90 14.55 -31.63
N ALA A 960 -23.25 13.44 -32.00
CA ALA A 960 -23.83 12.10 -31.83
C ALA A 960 -23.82 11.65 -30.37
N CYS A 961 -22.84 12.09 -29.58
CA CYS A 961 -22.84 11.91 -28.13
C CYS A 961 -23.98 12.69 -27.46
N LEU A 962 -24.18 13.96 -27.81
CA LEU A 962 -25.27 14.79 -27.26
C LEU A 962 -26.66 14.27 -27.64
N ALA A 963 -26.80 13.60 -28.78
CA ALA A 963 -28.03 12.95 -29.21
C ALA A 963 -28.32 11.60 -28.51
N ASN A 964 -27.42 11.10 -27.67
CA ASN A 964 -27.54 9.82 -26.99
C ASN A 964 -27.15 9.93 -25.50
N SER A 965 -28.15 10.16 -24.64
CA SER A 965 -27.97 10.22 -23.18
C SER A 965 -27.52 8.91 -22.51
N SER A 966 -27.46 7.80 -23.26
CA SER A 966 -26.87 6.53 -22.81
C SER A 966 -25.40 6.35 -23.23
N ASN A 967 -24.77 7.37 -23.81
CA ASN A 967 -23.33 7.40 -24.08
C ASN A 967 -22.57 7.65 -22.75
N THR A 968 -21.52 6.87 -22.47
CA THR A 968 -20.73 7.01 -21.22
C THR A 968 -20.00 8.34 -21.07
N LEU A 969 -19.81 9.09 -22.17
CA LEU A 969 -19.23 10.43 -22.15
C LEU A 969 -20.29 11.53 -22.03
N TYR A 970 -21.59 11.24 -22.18
CA TYR A 970 -22.66 12.22 -21.98
C TYR A 970 -22.75 12.59 -20.48
N PRO A 971 -23.00 13.87 -20.12
CA PRO A 971 -23.23 15.04 -20.99
C PRO A 971 -21.96 15.77 -21.44
N GLY A 972 -20.78 15.44 -20.91
CA GLY A 972 -19.53 16.15 -21.22
C GLY A 972 -19.16 16.07 -22.71
N CYS A 973 -19.28 14.89 -23.32
CA CYS A 973 -19.03 14.61 -24.74
C CYS A 973 -17.63 15.03 -25.23
N PHE A 974 -16.63 14.81 -24.39
CA PHE A 974 -15.20 14.83 -24.70
C PHE A 974 -14.57 13.52 -24.19
N ASN A 975 -13.40 13.17 -24.70
CA ASN A 975 -12.55 12.09 -24.19
C ASN A 975 -11.13 12.61 -23.97
N SER A 976 -10.30 11.91 -23.19
CA SER A 976 -8.93 12.33 -22.88
C SER A 976 -7.94 11.17 -22.99
N THR A 977 -6.66 11.51 -23.22
CA THR A 977 -5.55 10.56 -23.32
C THR A 977 -4.23 11.24 -22.98
N ASN A 978 -3.32 10.51 -22.34
CA ASN A 978 -1.95 10.99 -22.14
C ASN A 978 -1.02 10.61 -23.32
N VAL A 979 -1.56 10.01 -24.40
CA VAL A 979 -0.83 9.57 -25.60
C VAL A 979 -1.18 10.45 -26.81
N ASN A 980 -0.16 10.99 -27.49
CA ASN A 980 -0.32 11.83 -28.68
C ASN A 980 -0.59 11.00 -29.96
N PRO A 981 -0.96 11.63 -31.11
CA PRO A 981 -1.29 10.90 -32.35
C PRO A 981 -0.14 10.08 -32.97
N ALA A 982 1.10 10.28 -32.50
CA ALA A 982 2.28 9.52 -32.93
C ALA A 982 2.60 8.33 -31.99
N GLY A 983 1.75 8.07 -30.99
CA GLY A 983 1.90 6.94 -30.05
C GLY A 983 2.84 7.18 -28.88
N TRP A 984 3.20 8.44 -28.58
CA TRP A 984 4.07 8.80 -27.47
C TRP A 984 3.27 9.41 -26.31
N ASN A 985 3.64 9.05 -25.08
CA ASN A 985 3.12 9.74 -23.90
C ASN A 985 3.52 11.23 -23.91
N ILE A 986 2.68 12.08 -23.31
CA ILE A 986 2.93 13.51 -23.08
C ILE A 986 4.23 13.77 -22.30
N GLY A 987 4.63 12.82 -21.44
CA GLY A 987 5.92 12.78 -20.76
C GLY A 987 6.13 11.44 -20.06
N PRO A 988 7.26 11.25 -19.35
CA PRO A 988 7.45 10.13 -18.40
C PRO A 988 6.22 9.93 -17.51
N ALA A 989 5.89 8.68 -17.18
CA ALA A 989 4.82 8.36 -16.22
C ALA A 989 5.37 8.30 -14.80
N ALA A 990 4.51 8.58 -13.82
CA ALA A 990 4.76 8.38 -12.40
C ALA A 990 4.64 6.89 -12.00
N ASP A 991 4.45 6.61 -10.72
CA ASP A 991 4.16 5.25 -10.23
C ASP A 991 2.88 4.67 -10.87
N ILE A 992 2.82 3.33 -10.94
CA ILE A 992 1.70 2.57 -11.53
C ILE A 992 0.38 2.74 -10.77
N TYR A 993 0.42 3.12 -9.49
CA TYR A 993 -0.75 3.50 -8.68
C TYR A 993 -1.20 4.95 -8.93
N THR A 994 -0.46 5.71 -9.74
CA THR A 994 -0.82 7.07 -10.18
C THR A 994 -0.85 7.17 -11.72
N PRO A 995 -1.67 6.35 -12.41
CA PRO A 995 -1.64 6.24 -13.89
C PRO A 995 -2.10 7.49 -14.62
N TRP A 996 -2.72 8.43 -13.90
CA TRP A 996 -3.12 9.75 -14.39
C TRP A 996 -1.96 10.76 -14.48
N LEU A 997 -0.86 10.52 -13.76
CA LEU A 997 0.23 11.46 -13.56
C LEU A 997 1.39 11.23 -14.55
N ASN A 998 1.68 12.25 -15.35
CA ASN A 998 2.82 12.31 -16.27
C ASN A 998 3.63 13.59 -16.04
N LEU A 999 4.94 13.55 -16.31
CA LEU A 999 5.82 14.71 -16.23
C LEU A 999 5.57 15.60 -17.46
N ALA A 1000 4.50 16.41 -17.37
CA ALA A 1000 3.98 17.28 -18.42
C ALA A 1000 4.28 18.78 -18.14
N THR A 1001 5.38 19.06 -17.44
CA THR A 1001 5.76 20.40 -16.93
C THR A 1001 5.79 21.50 -17.99
N ASP A 1002 6.09 21.14 -19.24
CA ASP A 1002 6.21 22.06 -20.37
C ASP A 1002 4.89 22.78 -20.70
N TRP A 1003 3.75 22.25 -20.24
CA TRP A 1003 2.41 22.83 -20.44
C TRP A 1003 1.98 23.78 -19.32
N VAL A 1004 2.67 23.77 -18.17
CA VAL A 1004 2.35 24.60 -16.99
C VAL A 1004 2.37 26.11 -17.29
N PRO A 1005 3.30 26.69 -18.07
CA PRO A 1005 3.30 28.13 -18.33
C PRO A 1005 2.06 28.55 -19.13
N LEU A 1006 1.69 27.73 -20.13
CA LEU A 1006 0.49 27.93 -20.94
C LEU A 1006 -0.79 27.71 -20.12
N PHE A 1007 -0.76 26.80 -19.14
CA PHE A 1007 -1.89 26.61 -18.23
C PHE A 1007 -2.12 27.82 -17.32
N LEU A 1008 -1.07 28.30 -16.66
CA LEU A 1008 -1.16 29.45 -15.76
C LEU A 1008 -1.53 30.73 -16.53
N ARG A 1009 -1.09 30.88 -17.78
CA ARG A 1009 -1.60 31.89 -18.72
C ARG A 1009 -3.10 31.72 -18.98
N TYR A 1010 -3.55 30.52 -19.34
CA TYR A 1010 -4.95 30.25 -19.62
C TYR A 1010 -5.86 30.56 -18.41
N ILE A 1011 -5.43 30.19 -17.19
CA ILE A 1011 -6.14 30.55 -15.95
C ILE A 1011 -6.24 32.07 -15.80
N GLN A 1012 -5.14 32.81 -15.97
CA GLN A 1012 -5.15 34.27 -15.82
C GLN A 1012 -6.06 34.96 -16.84
N ASP A 1013 -6.02 34.51 -18.10
CA ASP A 1013 -6.73 35.15 -19.20
C ASP A 1013 -8.23 34.73 -19.26
N THR A 1014 -8.59 33.59 -18.65
CA THR A 1014 -9.98 33.05 -18.62
C THR A 1014 -10.70 33.31 -17.30
N TRP A 1015 -9.99 33.27 -16.16
CA TRP A 1015 -10.52 33.45 -14.80
C TRP A 1015 -9.65 34.45 -14.01
N PRO A 1016 -9.61 35.74 -14.43
CA PRO A 1016 -8.71 36.73 -13.86
C PRO A 1016 -8.99 36.98 -12.37
N SER A 1017 -8.00 36.69 -11.52
CA SER A 1017 -8.08 36.92 -10.08
C SER A 1017 -7.13 38.02 -9.61
N ALA A 1018 -7.64 38.95 -8.79
CA ALA A 1018 -6.89 40.11 -8.33
C ALA A 1018 -5.72 39.76 -7.39
N GLY A 1019 -5.86 38.71 -6.57
CA GLY A 1019 -4.78 38.16 -5.75
C GLY A 1019 -3.85 37.21 -6.51
N GLY A 1020 -3.99 37.06 -7.82
CA GLY A 1020 -3.15 36.19 -8.65
C GLY A 1020 -3.49 34.70 -8.54
N ILE A 1021 -2.55 33.86 -9.00
CA ILE A 1021 -2.68 32.41 -9.08
C ILE A 1021 -1.71 31.73 -8.11
N ALA A 1022 -2.19 30.75 -7.37
CA ALA A 1022 -1.39 29.88 -6.52
C ALA A 1022 -1.45 28.43 -7.01
N VAL A 1023 -0.29 27.80 -7.18
CA VAL A 1023 -0.20 26.35 -7.42
C VAL A 1023 -0.32 25.64 -6.07
N SER A 1024 -1.55 25.42 -5.62
CA SER A 1024 -1.86 25.03 -4.25
C SER A 1024 -1.54 23.57 -3.92
N GLU A 1025 -1.31 22.75 -4.94
CA GLU A 1025 -0.58 21.48 -4.89
C GLU A 1025 0.12 21.22 -6.22
N PHE A 1026 1.27 20.58 -6.15
CA PHE A 1026 1.94 19.89 -7.26
C PHE A 1026 2.94 18.89 -6.64
N GLY A 1027 3.08 17.71 -7.23
CA GLY A 1027 3.83 16.61 -6.61
C GLY A 1027 4.08 15.43 -7.54
N TRP A 1028 4.92 14.48 -7.10
CA TRP A 1028 5.30 13.33 -7.91
C TRP A 1028 5.40 12.02 -7.13
N ALA A 1029 4.70 11.00 -7.62
CA ALA A 1029 4.85 9.62 -7.17
C ALA A 1029 6.04 8.95 -7.89
N GLU A 1030 7.13 8.75 -7.15
CA GLU A 1030 8.36 8.14 -7.66
C GLU A 1030 8.12 6.66 -8.02
N PRO A 1031 8.36 6.23 -9.28
CA PRO A 1031 8.03 4.89 -9.72
C PRO A 1031 8.70 3.77 -8.92
N PHE A 1032 7.86 2.86 -8.41
CA PHE A 1032 8.22 1.68 -7.63
C PHE A 1032 8.98 1.98 -6.32
N GLU A 1033 8.82 3.19 -5.75
CA GLU A 1033 9.56 3.57 -4.53
C GLU A 1033 9.26 2.63 -3.34
N HIS A 1034 8.02 2.13 -3.23
CA HIS A 1034 7.60 1.14 -2.23
C HIS A 1034 8.26 -0.26 -2.40
N LEU A 1035 8.93 -0.53 -3.53
CA LEU A 1035 9.70 -1.75 -3.78
C LEU A 1035 11.21 -1.59 -3.57
N LYS A 1036 11.69 -0.38 -3.27
CA LYS A 1036 13.13 -0.12 -3.10
C LYS A 1036 13.64 -0.80 -1.81
N PRO A 1037 14.72 -1.62 -1.86
CA PRO A 1037 15.13 -2.46 -0.74
C PRO A 1037 15.97 -1.74 0.33
N THR A 1038 16.44 -0.51 0.07
CA THR A 1038 17.20 0.27 1.05
C THR A 1038 16.69 1.70 1.18
N LYS A 1039 16.84 2.26 2.38
CA LYS A 1039 16.54 3.67 2.68
C LYS A 1039 17.32 4.62 1.74
N VAL A 1040 18.57 4.30 1.41
CA VAL A 1040 19.43 5.16 0.57
C VAL A 1040 18.89 5.28 -0.86
N ASP A 1041 18.38 4.18 -1.44
CA ASP A 1041 17.76 4.20 -2.77
C ASP A 1041 16.44 5.01 -2.80
N ILE A 1042 15.72 5.02 -1.66
CA ILE A 1042 14.50 5.82 -1.47
C ILE A 1042 14.85 7.32 -1.43
N LEU A 1043 15.82 7.73 -0.61
CA LEU A 1043 16.14 9.14 -0.38
C LEU A 1043 16.74 9.88 -1.59
N TYR A 1044 17.04 9.21 -2.71
CA TYR A 1044 17.62 9.84 -3.91
C TYR A 1044 16.60 10.19 -5.01
N ASP A 1045 15.39 9.62 -4.95
CA ASP A 1045 14.18 9.95 -5.75
C ASP A 1045 14.32 10.80 -7.04
N PRO A 1046 15.06 10.32 -8.08
CA PRO A 1046 15.42 11.14 -9.23
C PRO A 1046 14.24 11.58 -10.12
N GLY A 1047 13.13 10.84 -10.16
CA GLY A 1047 11.93 11.28 -10.88
C GLY A 1047 11.27 12.48 -10.19
N ARG A 1048 11.09 12.39 -8.87
CA ARG A 1048 10.58 13.49 -8.02
C ARG A 1048 11.50 14.71 -8.06
N MET A 1049 12.83 14.53 -8.04
CA MET A 1049 13.79 15.62 -8.27
C MET A 1049 13.57 16.32 -9.61
N MET A 1050 13.47 15.55 -10.71
CA MET A 1050 13.29 16.10 -12.06
C MET A 1050 11.96 16.84 -12.21
N TYR A 1051 10.88 16.30 -11.64
CA TYR A 1051 9.58 16.95 -11.61
C TYR A 1051 9.65 18.30 -10.89
N TYR A 1052 10.12 18.36 -9.63
CA TYR A 1052 10.21 19.62 -8.90
C TYR A 1052 11.09 20.66 -9.60
N LYS A 1053 12.27 20.26 -10.11
CA LYS A 1053 13.14 21.16 -10.89
C LYS A 1053 12.39 21.77 -12.07
N ASN A 1054 11.84 20.94 -12.96
CA ASN A 1054 11.23 21.40 -14.20
C ASN A 1054 9.93 22.18 -13.94
N TYR A 1055 9.19 21.83 -12.88
CA TYR A 1055 7.98 22.55 -12.50
C TYR A 1055 8.30 23.95 -11.94
N MET A 1056 9.32 24.09 -11.09
CA MET A 1056 9.76 25.40 -10.60
C MET A 1056 10.29 26.28 -11.74
N GLU A 1057 11.02 25.71 -12.71
CA GLU A 1057 11.42 26.41 -13.94
C GLU A 1057 10.20 26.85 -14.77
N ALA A 1058 9.17 26.01 -14.90
CA ALA A 1058 7.94 26.36 -15.61
C ALA A 1058 7.14 27.50 -14.94
N ILE A 1059 7.08 27.53 -13.60
CA ILE A 1059 6.51 28.66 -12.84
C ILE A 1059 7.32 29.95 -13.11
N LEU A 1060 8.66 29.87 -13.10
CA LEU A 1060 9.53 31.01 -13.40
C LEU A 1060 9.38 31.52 -14.85
N ILE A 1061 9.15 30.63 -15.82
CA ILE A 1061 8.80 30.99 -17.20
C ILE A 1061 7.49 31.79 -17.20
N ALA A 1062 6.43 31.26 -16.60
CA ALA A 1062 5.11 31.92 -16.53
C ALA A 1062 5.20 33.33 -15.92
N ILE A 1063 5.91 33.47 -14.79
CA ILE A 1063 6.18 34.77 -14.15
C ILE A 1063 6.95 35.71 -15.10
N SER A 1064 8.00 35.22 -15.76
CA SER A 1064 8.82 36.04 -16.66
C SER A 1064 8.09 36.51 -17.92
N GLU A 1065 7.05 35.80 -18.34
CA GLU A 1065 6.14 36.22 -19.42
C GLU A 1065 5.01 37.15 -18.93
N GLY A 1066 4.89 37.41 -17.62
CA GLY A 1066 3.83 38.23 -17.06
C GLY A 1066 2.53 37.46 -16.78
N VAL A 1067 2.64 36.30 -16.13
CA VAL A 1067 1.54 35.66 -15.39
C VAL A 1067 1.72 35.95 -13.90
N ASN A 1068 0.67 36.42 -13.23
CA ASN A 1068 0.68 36.78 -11.81
C ASN A 1068 0.60 35.55 -10.89
N VAL A 1069 1.67 34.75 -10.85
CA VAL A 1069 1.79 33.60 -9.93
C VAL A 1069 2.33 34.10 -8.58
N VAL A 1070 1.59 33.87 -7.51
CA VAL A 1070 1.85 34.42 -6.16
C VAL A 1070 2.32 33.39 -5.14
N GLY A 1071 2.23 32.10 -5.46
CA GLY A 1071 2.78 31.06 -4.59
C GLY A 1071 2.67 29.63 -5.13
N CYS A 1072 3.38 28.69 -4.50
CA CYS A 1072 3.20 27.26 -4.76
C CYS A 1072 3.48 26.37 -3.53
N LEU A 1073 2.77 25.24 -3.41
CA LEU A 1073 2.87 24.31 -2.28
C LEU A 1073 3.17 22.88 -2.79
N ALA A 1074 4.24 22.28 -2.27
CA ALA A 1074 4.67 20.94 -2.63
C ALA A 1074 3.79 19.85 -1.99
N TRP A 1075 3.17 18.98 -2.80
CA TRP A 1075 2.51 17.75 -2.32
C TRP A 1075 3.52 16.59 -2.34
N SER A 1076 3.84 15.97 -1.20
CA SER A 1076 3.43 16.27 0.18
C SER A 1076 4.65 16.34 1.11
N ILE A 1077 4.47 16.89 2.32
CA ILE A 1077 5.57 16.98 3.32
C ILE A 1077 6.17 15.61 3.66
N MET A 1078 5.40 14.52 3.58
CA MET A 1078 5.84 13.19 3.96
C MET A 1078 5.00 12.11 3.28
N ASP A 1079 5.57 10.91 3.10
CA ASP A 1079 4.82 9.77 2.59
C ASP A 1079 3.61 9.47 3.47
N ASN A 1080 2.43 9.38 2.85
CA ASN A 1080 1.11 9.41 3.47
C ASN A 1080 0.21 8.26 2.98
N LEU A 1081 -1.04 8.22 3.44
CA LEU A 1081 -2.10 7.38 2.88
C LEU A 1081 -2.74 8.11 1.68
N GLU A 1082 -2.52 7.62 0.47
CA GLU A 1082 -3.05 8.23 -0.76
C GLU A 1082 -4.40 7.57 -1.14
N TRP A 1083 -5.42 7.88 -0.33
CA TRP A 1083 -6.82 7.49 -0.56
C TRP A 1083 -6.98 5.99 -0.86
N ALA A 1084 -7.53 5.63 -2.03
CA ALA A 1084 -7.74 4.24 -2.46
C ALA A 1084 -6.45 3.47 -2.79
N ASP A 1085 -5.35 4.16 -3.10
CA ASP A 1085 -4.06 3.52 -3.36
C ASP A 1085 -3.26 3.23 -2.07
N GLY A 1086 -3.79 3.65 -0.91
CA GLY A 1086 -3.28 3.31 0.42
C GLY A 1086 -1.85 3.83 0.63
N TYR A 1087 -0.98 3.01 1.23
CA TYR A 1087 0.43 3.38 1.43
C TYR A 1087 1.35 2.91 0.29
N LEU A 1088 0.86 2.68 -0.94
CA LEU A 1088 1.70 2.22 -2.06
C LEU A 1088 2.38 3.34 -2.87
N PRO A 1089 1.67 4.35 -3.43
CA PRO A 1089 2.33 5.52 -3.99
C PRO A 1089 3.04 6.32 -2.89
N LYS A 1090 3.98 7.15 -3.31
CA LYS A 1090 4.83 7.95 -2.43
C LYS A 1090 4.89 9.36 -2.98
N PHE A 1091 4.13 10.31 -2.44
CA PHE A 1091 4.24 11.72 -2.82
C PHE A 1091 5.22 12.52 -1.94
N GLY A 1092 5.65 11.94 -0.81
CA GLY A 1092 6.42 12.66 0.20
C GLY A 1092 7.78 13.15 -0.30
N VAL A 1093 8.08 14.43 -0.04
CA VAL A 1093 9.45 14.96 -0.07
C VAL A 1093 10.28 14.50 1.16
N GLN A 1094 9.63 13.87 2.14
CA GLN A 1094 10.25 13.06 3.19
C GLN A 1094 9.76 11.63 3.16
N TYR A 1095 10.69 10.69 3.40
CA TYR A 1095 10.39 9.30 3.65
C TYR A 1095 9.80 9.11 5.04
N VAL A 1096 8.78 8.25 5.17
CA VAL A 1096 8.23 7.79 6.46
C VAL A 1096 8.47 6.30 6.64
N ASN A 1097 9.13 5.93 7.74
CA ASN A 1097 9.19 4.54 8.18
C ASN A 1097 7.89 4.20 8.95
N PHE A 1098 6.89 3.63 8.28
CA PHE A 1098 5.59 3.28 8.90
C PHE A 1098 5.67 2.25 10.05
N THR A 1099 6.84 1.68 10.37
CA THR A 1099 7.04 0.85 11.57
C THR A 1099 7.49 1.68 12.79
N THR A 1100 8.28 2.73 12.60
CA THR A 1100 8.90 3.53 13.69
C THR A 1100 8.43 4.99 13.72
N PHE A 1101 7.72 5.42 12.69
CA PHE A 1101 7.33 6.80 12.38
C PHE A 1101 8.51 7.79 12.21
N GLU A 1102 9.72 7.28 12.06
CA GLU A 1102 10.91 8.06 11.70
C GLU A 1102 10.75 8.73 10.32
N ARG A 1103 11.05 10.03 10.23
CA ARG A 1103 11.09 10.80 8.98
C ARG A 1103 12.52 10.93 8.45
N SER A 1104 12.70 11.11 7.15
CA SER A 1104 14.00 11.49 6.57
C SER A 1104 13.84 12.25 5.25
N TYR A 1105 14.62 13.30 5.03
CA TYR A 1105 14.53 14.12 3.80
C TYR A 1105 14.97 13.33 2.56
N LYS A 1106 14.21 13.46 1.46
CA LYS A 1106 14.60 12.96 0.14
C LYS A 1106 15.27 14.06 -0.68
N ALA A 1107 16.00 13.70 -1.74
CA ALA A 1107 16.73 14.60 -2.62
C ALA A 1107 15.82 15.63 -3.31
N SER A 1108 14.57 15.26 -3.60
CA SER A 1108 13.52 16.18 -4.05
C SER A 1108 13.29 17.38 -3.15
N PHE A 1109 13.31 17.23 -1.82
CA PHE A 1109 13.04 18.36 -0.90
C PHE A 1109 14.14 19.41 -1.01
N PHE A 1110 15.40 18.98 -1.04
CA PHE A 1110 16.54 19.86 -1.30
C PHE A 1110 16.40 20.54 -2.67
N THR A 1111 15.95 19.82 -3.69
CA THR A 1111 15.74 20.35 -5.05
C THR A 1111 14.65 21.44 -5.08
N TYR A 1112 13.52 21.21 -4.41
CA TYR A 1112 12.43 22.20 -4.27
C TYR A 1112 12.90 23.45 -3.51
N VAL A 1113 13.59 23.28 -2.38
CA VAL A 1113 14.11 24.39 -1.56
C VAL A 1113 15.22 25.18 -2.28
N ASP A 1114 16.05 24.53 -3.10
CA ASP A 1114 17.15 25.20 -3.81
C ASP A 1114 16.65 26.14 -4.91
N ALA A 1115 15.51 25.86 -5.54
CA ALA A 1115 14.88 26.78 -6.48
C ALA A 1115 14.64 28.17 -5.85
N PHE A 1116 14.18 28.23 -4.60
CA PHE A 1116 14.01 29.50 -3.89
C PHE A 1116 15.34 30.12 -3.46
N LYS A 1117 16.32 29.32 -3.03
CA LYS A 1117 17.68 29.81 -2.72
C LYS A 1117 18.38 30.45 -3.92
N VAL A 1118 18.06 30.01 -5.14
CA VAL A 1118 18.63 30.54 -6.39
C VAL A 1118 17.82 31.70 -6.98
N TYR A 1119 16.48 31.65 -6.90
CA TYR A 1119 15.59 32.54 -7.66
C TYR A 1119 14.63 33.41 -6.84
N ALA A 1120 14.49 33.25 -5.51
CA ALA A 1120 13.69 34.16 -4.70
C ALA A 1120 14.46 35.46 -4.37
N GLU A 1121 13.74 36.56 -4.17
CA GLU A 1121 14.31 37.80 -3.62
C GLU A 1121 14.33 37.81 -2.08
N ASP A 1122 13.35 37.16 -1.46
CA ASP A 1122 13.29 36.99 0.00
C ASP A 1122 14.19 35.82 0.45
N PRO A 1123 15.01 35.98 1.51
CA PRO A 1123 16.01 34.98 1.87
C PRO A 1123 15.39 33.73 2.50
N VAL A 1124 15.79 32.56 2.00
CA VAL A 1124 15.51 31.26 2.65
C VAL A 1124 16.38 31.15 3.91
N VAL A 1125 15.76 31.27 5.09
CA VAL A 1125 16.45 31.24 6.40
C VAL A 1125 16.08 29.96 7.16
N PRO A 1126 16.98 28.98 7.25
CA PRO A 1126 16.80 27.80 8.12
C PRO A 1126 16.69 28.20 9.59
N VAL A 1127 15.68 27.68 10.28
CA VAL A 1127 15.48 27.91 11.72
C VAL A 1127 16.14 26.77 12.48
N LEU A 1128 17.41 26.95 12.83
CA LEU A 1128 18.18 25.99 13.62
C LEU A 1128 17.85 26.15 15.11
N ILE A 1129 17.20 25.15 15.70
CA ILE A 1129 16.76 25.04 17.10
C ILE A 1129 17.30 23.73 17.69
#